data_AF-A0A160P8K7-F1
#
_entry.id   AF-A0A160P8K7-F1
#
_cell.length_a   1.000
_cell.length_b   1.000
_cell.length_c   1.000
_cell.angle_alpha   90.00
_cell.angle_beta   90.00
_cell.angle_gamma   90.00
#
_symmetry.space_group_name_H-M   'P 1'
#
loop_
_entity.id
_entity.type
_entity.pdbx_description
1 polymer ?
#
loop_
_entity_poly.entity_id
_entity_poly.type
_entity_poly.pdbx_seq_one_letter_code
_entity_poly.pdbx_strand_id
1 'polypeptide(L)'
;MPHSRTLRVSALAAVLLAGPVALGTTPAQAVTGTPVTDTAYGFTARVEFGDNDDTRRACSGVLVDTEWILTAASCFADNPAASLNVPAGAPKQKTTAVIGRTDLTGTQGADRRIVELVPRTDRDVVLARLNRPVTNVTPVALATSPAAAGEQLTFAGYGRTKTEWAPLKLHTGAYTVDAAAGTAANVTGKDGAAACAGDSGGPVVRGTGASATLAGLTSQSWQGGCFGTDAAETRTGAVVSRVDDLASWVSSKAGATRITDFNGDGVEDLAISDPKAAVGGDDGAGVVRIVYGGGKGTAQIDQDLEWVSGGSEPGDWFGESLATVDYNEDGYTDLVVGAPSEDIDTTADAGMVDVLYGAANGLGTGTLKDTHFEQGTGNGSLANSASEAGDRMGHSLAAGTTAAGEPFLLIGDPGEALGTVQKAGAAFYVRGGTNVIIHQDKTNVPGAVEANDRFGTTVAADSNHIAIGAPNEAIGTLADSGNLAVFNHGGSNGVPTPLFGMDQDADTVSGAAEAGDQFAGSLALVDYRPSGAAAATDSILAVGSPGEALDVNGVKKTEAGRVILFRVTAAGTYSEMGVLWQGTAEDTVSGTAEAGDRFGEKISAINAAPRAVGTAATMRIAVGVPGEAIGTTANAGAVETFSLLGAAGDNDVWIEAGNPAGLPGTAGAGQYVGRSINFTGGNLYIGMPYGPSLGAVHALPWANVTGGTKAPVTTYQPGAGGLPSVGGRFGYVAK
;
A
#
# COMPACT_ATOMS: atom_id res chain seq x y z
N MET A 1 -59.78 -54.71 -60.07
CA MET A 1 -59.34 -54.20 -58.76
C MET A 1 -57.86 -53.87 -58.91
N PRO A 2 -57.50 -52.58 -58.98
CA PRO A 2 -56.72 -52.07 -60.11
C PRO A 2 -55.40 -51.41 -59.64
N HIS A 3 -54.39 -51.05 -60.42
CA HIS A 3 -54.06 -51.02 -61.85
C HIS A 3 -52.53 -50.74 -61.91
N SER A 4 -51.71 -51.41 -62.71
CA SER A 4 -51.28 -51.03 -64.08
C SER A 4 -50.72 -49.59 -64.20
N ARG A 5 -49.70 -49.22 -64.97
CA ARG A 5 -48.74 -49.86 -65.90
C ARG A 5 -47.82 -48.71 -66.41
N THR A 6 -46.54 -49.03 -66.64
CA THR A 6 -45.60 -48.58 -67.72
C THR A 6 -45.43 -47.10 -68.16
N LEU A 7 -44.19 -46.63 -67.98
CA LEU A 7 -43.19 -46.11 -68.96
C LEU A 7 -43.47 -44.92 -69.92
N ARG A 8 -42.58 -43.92 -69.76
CA ARG A 8 -41.64 -43.31 -70.74
C ARG A 8 -41.93 -41.90 -71.33
N VAL A 9 -40.81 -41.14 -71.36
CA VAL A 9 -40.38 -40.03 -72.24
C VAL A 9 -40.50 -38.59 -71.71
N SER A 10 -39.34 -37.92 -71.86
CA SER A 10 -38.88 -36.58 -71.53
C SER A 10 -39.62 -35.40 -72.18
N ALA A 11 -39.60 -34.22 -71.55
CA ALA A 11 -39.17 -32.93 -72.14
C ALA A 11 -39.32 -31.76 -71.15
N LEU A 12 -38.39 -30.80 -71.26
CA LEU A 12 -38.29 -29.54 -70.54
C LEU A 12 -39.45 -28.57 -70.90
N ALA A 13 -39.99 -27.86 -69.91
CA ALA A 13 -40.67 -26.57 -70.12
C ALA A 13 -40.59 -25.72 -68.84
N ALA A 14 -40.09 -24.48 -69.00
CA ALA A 14 -40.07 -23.45 -67.98
C ALA A 14 -41.47 -22.86 -67.77
N VAL A 15 -41.86 -22.64 -66.51
CA VAL A 15 -43.07 -21.89 -66.14
C VAL A 15 -42.71 -20.88 -65.06
N LEU A 16 -42.95 -19.60 -65.36
CA LEU A 16 -42.99 -18.51 -64.38
C LEU A 16 -44.12 -18.77 -63.38
N LEU A 17 -43.82 -18.66 -62.09
CA LEU A 17 -44.83 -18.46 -61.05
C LEU A 17 -44.41 -17.28 -60.18
N ALA A 18 -45.09 -16.16 -60.38
CA ALA A 18 -45.17 -15.08 -59.40
C ALA A 18 -45.95 -15.61 -58.18
N GLY A 19 -45.26 -15.73 -57.04
CA GLY A 19 -45.86 -16.04 -55.74
C GLY A 19 -45.84 -14.80 -54.85
N PRO A 20 -46.89 -14.56 -54.04
CA PRO A 20 -47.03 -13.35 -53.25
C PRO A 20 -45.95 -13.28 -52.17
N VAL A 21 -45.24 -12.15 -52.13
CA VAL A 21 -44.42 -11.76 -50.98
C VAL A 21 -45.39 -11.48 -49.83
N ALA A 22 -45.60 -12.47 -48.97
CA ALA A 22 -46.15 -12.25 -47.65
C ALA A 22 -45.08 -11.49 -46.85
N LEU A 23 -45.19 -10.17 -46.81
CA LEU A 23 -44.54 -9.34 -45.80
C LEU A 23 -45.14 -9.71 -44.45
N GLY A 24 -44.65 -10.80 -43.86
CA GLY A 24 -44.79 -11.03 -42.44
C GLY A 24 -44.00 -9.94 -41.73
N THR A 25 -44.69 -8.88 -41.31
CA THR A 25 -44.15 -7.99 -40.28
C THR A 25 -44.04 -8.82 -39.01
N THR A 26 -42.85 -9.37 -38.77
CA THR A 26 -42.49 -9.73 -37.40
C THR A 26 -42.63 -8.45 -36.57
N PRO A 27 -43.34 -8.45 -35.44
CA PRO A 27 -43.26 -7.31 -34.54
C PRO A 27 -41.77 -7.16 -34.21
N ALA A 28 -41.21 -6.00 -34.53
CA ALA A 28 -39.87 -5.63 -34.11
C ALA A 28 -39.88 -5.65 -32.58
N GLN A 29 -39.42 -6.76 -32.01
CA GLN A 29 -39.27 -6.92 -30.59
C GLN A 29 -38.08 -6.03 -30.20
N ALA A 30 -38.36 -4.86 -29.65
CA ALA A 30 -37.33 -4.05 -29.00
C ALA A 30 -36.78 -4.86 -27.80
N VAL A 31 -35.46 -5.12 -27.80
CA VAL A 31 -34.74 -5.94 -26.82
C VAL A 31 -33.77 -5.05 -26.03
N THR A 32 -33.86 -5.05 -24.69
CA THR A 32 -32.83 -4.45 -23.83
C THR A 32 -31.67 -5.43 -23.65
N GLY A 33 -30.75 -5.45 -24.61
CA GLY A 33 -29.45 -6.14 -24.55
C GLY A 33 -29.47 -7.68 -24.62
N THR A 34 -28.34 -8.26 -25.02
CA THR A 34 -28.12 -9.72 -25.07
C THR A 34 -27.29 -10.15 -23.86
N PRO A 35 -27.64 -11.24 -23.15
CA PRO A 35 -26.81 -11.77 -22.08
C PRO A 35 -25.44 -12.18 -22.64
N VAL A 36 -24.38 -11.79 -21.94
CA VAL A 36 -23.02 -12.20 -22.27
C VAL A 36 -22.82 -13.65 -21.84
N THR A 37 -22.29 -14.48 -22.74
CA THR A 37 -22.07 -15.91 -22.50
C THR A 37 -20.59 -16.28 -22.33
N ASP A 38 -19.69 -15.33 -22.57
CA ASP A 38 -18.24 -15.49 -22.47
C ASP A 38 -17.64 -14.52 -21.44
N THR A 39 -16.31 -14.33 -21.47
CA THR A 39 -15.58 -13.45 -20.56
C THR A 39 -15.10 -12.15 -21.23
N ALA A 40 -15.59 -11.82 -22.43
CA ALA A 40 -15.08 -10.70 -23.24
C ALA A 40 -15.23 -9.32 -22.58
N TYR A 41 -16.08 -9.20 -21.56
CA TYR A 41 -16.34 -7.98 -20.79
C TYR A 41 -16.06 -8.15 -19.30
N GLY A 42 -15.17 -9.08 -18.92
CA GLY A 42 -14.85 -9.38 -17.52
C GLY A 42 -14.36 -8.18 -16.70
N PHE A 43 -13.85 -7.13 -17.34
CA PHE A 43 -13.51 -5.86 -16.67
C PHE A 43 -14.74 -5.10 -16.13
N THR A 44 -15.96 -5.50 -16.50
CA THR A 44 -17.20 -4.85 -16.02
C THR A 44 -17.49 -5.28 -14.58
N ALA A 45 -17.63 -4.29 -13.71
CA ALA A 45 -17.94 -4.48 -12.30
C ALA A 45 -19.46 -4.32 -12.05
N ARG A 46 -20.00 -5.12 -11.13
CA ARG A 46 -21.28 -4.82 -10.45
C ARG A 46 -20.96 -4.13 -9.14
N VAL A 47 -21.47 -2.92 -8.94
CA VAL A 47 -21.25 -2.12 -7.73
C VAL A 47 -22.51 -2.16 -6.88
N GLU A 48 -22.41 -2.63 -5.64
CA GLU A 48 -23.54 -2.82 -4.73
C GLU A 48 -23.37 -1.98 -3.45
N PHE A 49 -24.48 -1.41 -2.98
CA PHE A 49 -24.49 -0.47 -1.86
C PHE A 49 -25.25 -1.05 -0.65
N GLY A 50 -24.61 -1.01 0.52
CA GLY A 50 -25.14 -1.50 1.79
C GLY A 50 -25.03 -3.01 1.99
N ASP A 51 -25.39 -3.47 3.19
CA ASP A 51 -25.27 -4.88 3.63
C ASP A 51 -26.60 -5.66 3.63
N ASN A 52 -27.73 -5.02 3.32
CA ASN A 52 -29.07 -5.63 3.46
C ASN A 52 -29.69 -6.04 2.11
N ASP A 53 -30.19 -7.28 2.04
CA ASP A 53 -30.80 -7.88 0.84
C ASP A 53 -32.03 -7.12 0.29
N ASP A 54 -32.79 -6.44 1.16
CA ASP A 54 -34.11 -5.89 0.83
C ASP A 54 -34.10 -4.52 0.12
N THR A 55 -32.95 -3.86 -0.03
CA THR A 55 -32.85 -2.52 -0.63
C THR A 55 -31.75 -2.37 -1.68
N ARG A 56 -31.20 -3.48 -2.21
CA ARG A 56 -29.99 -3.48 -3.06
C ARG A 56 -30.11 -2.54 -4.28
N ARG A 57 -29.67 -1.30 -4.10
CA ARG A 57 -29.26 -0.40 -5.17
C ARG A 57 -27.98 -1.01 -5.74
N ALA A 58 -27.93 -1.14 -7.05
CA ALA A 58 -26.73 -1.55 -7.75
C ALA A 58 -26.48 -0.61 -8.92
N CYS A 59 -25.21 -0.44 -9.24
CA CYS A 59 -24.72 0.20 -10.44
C CYS A 59 -23.76 -0.73 -11.16
N SER A 60 -23.32 -0.29 -12.33
CA SER A 60 -22.24 -0.93 -13.07
C SER A 60 -20.96 -0.09 -12.94
N GLY A 61 -19.82 -0.69 -13.21
CA GLY A 61 -18.52 -0.03 -13.18
C GLY A 61 -17.55 -0.73 -14.10
N VAL A 62 -16.31 -0.27 -14.13
CA VAL A 62 -15.28 -0.86 -15.00
C VAL A 62 -13.89 -0.78 -14.38
N LEU A 63 -13.20 -1.92 -14.32
CA LEU A 63 -11.82 -2.03 -13.88
C LEU A 63 -10.89 -1.36 -14.90
N VAL A 64 -10.22 -0.28 -14.48
CA VAL A 64 -9.26 0.49 -15.31
C VAL A 64 -7.83 0.39 -14.80
N ASP A 65 -7.67 -0.12 -13.58
CA ASP A 65 -6.41 -0.47 -12.94
C ASP A 65 -6.67 -1.60 -11.94
N THR A 66 -5.66 -2.38 -11.55
CA THR A 66 -5.85 -3.52 -10.64
C THR A 66 -6.48 -3.11 -9.31
N GLU A 67 -6.28 -1.87 -8.85
CA GLU A 67 -6.87 -1.36 -7.60
C GLU A 67 -7.98 -0.33 -7.82
N TRP A 68 -8.35 -0.01 -9.06
CA TRP A 68 -9.32 1.06 -9.32
C TRP A 68 -10.35 0.72 -10.39
N ILE A 69 -11.60 1.07 -10.08
CA ILE A 69 -12.70 1.07 -11.05
C ILE A 69 -13.12 2.51 -11.37
N LEU A 70 -13.57 2.75 -12.60
CA LEU A 70 -14.40 3.91 -12.94
C LEU A 70 -15.87 3.53 -12.86
N THR A 71 -16.70 4.45 -12.36
CA THR A 71 -18.16 4.34 -12.37
C THR A 71 -18.77 5.75 -12.37
N ALA A 72 -20.11 5.84 -12.38
CA ALA A 72 -20.82 7.11 -12.37
C ALA A 72 -20.88 7.69 -10.95
N ALA A 73 -20.59 8.99 -10.79
CA ALA A 73 -20.68 9.68 -9.50
C ALA A 73 -22.13 9.68 -8.97
N SER A 74 -23.11 9.73 -9.87
CA SER A 74 -24.54 9.60 -9.59
C SER A 74 -24.90 8.34 -8.80
N CYS A 75 -24.09 7.28 -8.87
CA CYS A 75 -24.28 6.05 -8.09
C CYS A 75 -24.05 6.25 -6.59
N PHE A 76 -23.17 7.18 -6.20
CA PHE A 76 -22.86 7.51 -4.80
C PHE A 76 -23.60 8.75 -4.30
N ALA A 77 -24.26 9.50 -5.18
CA ALA A 77 -25.08 10.64 -4.79
C ALA A 77 -26.35 10.19 -4.05
N ASP A 78 -26.69 10.93 -2.98
CA ASP A 78 -27.93 10.74 -2.21
C ASP A 78 -29.17 10.96 -3.08
N ASN A 79 -29.13 11.99 -3.94
CA ASN A 79 -30.17 12.28 -4.93
C ASN A 79 -29.53 12.78 -6.24
N PRO A 80 -29.20 11.87 -7.18
CA PRO A 80 -28.53 12.23 -8.43
C PRO A 80 -29.37 13.12 -9.35
N ALA A 81 -30.70 13.19 -9.16
CA ALA A 81 -31.55 14.12 -9.89
C ALA A 81 -31.41 15.57 -9.41
N ALA A 82 -30.95 15.77 -8.18
CA ALA A 82 -30.73 17.09 -7.59
C ALA A 82 -29.26 17.54 -7.66
N SER A 83 -28.32 16.63 -7.41
CA SER A 83 -26.89 16.94 -7.42
C SER A 83 -26.05 15.69 -7.67
N LEU A 84 -24.97 15.85 -8.42
CA LEU A 84 -23.94 14.81 -8.63
C LEU A 84 -22.74 14.99 -7.70
N ASN A 85 -22.80 15.94 -6.76
CA ASN A 85 -21.71 16.17 -5.83
C ASN A 85 -21.56 14.98 -4.87
N VAL A 86 -20.40 14.35 -4.89
CA VAL A 86 -20.01 13.25 -4.01
C VAL A 86 -18.76 13.70 -3.27
N PRO A 87 -18.68 13.54 -1.93
CA PRO A 87 -17.44 13.79 -1.20
C PRO A 87 -16.33 12.85 -1.64
N ALA A 88 -15.10 13.35 -1.71
CA ALA A 88 -13.92 12.49 -1.82
C ALA A 88 -13.68 11.76 -0.48
N GLY A 89 -12.96 10.64 -0.52
CA GLY A 89 -12.68 9.79 0.64
C GLY A 89 -13.58 8.56 0.69
N ALA A 90 -13.77 7.97 1.88
CA ALA A 90 -14.52 6.72 2.02
C ALA A 90 -15.99 6.84 1.57
N PRO A 91 -16.57 5.80 0.94
CA PRO A 91 -17.99 5.78 0.63
C PRO A 91 -18.87 5.91 1.89
N LYS A 92 -19.92 6.74 1.82
CA LYS A 92 -20.91 6.94 2.90
C LYS A 92 -21.59 5.63 3.33
N GLN A 93 -21.82 4.73 2.39
CA GLN A 93 -22.34 3.40 2.62
C GLN A 93 -21.28 2.39 2.24
N LYS A 94 -21.16 1.32 3.03
CA LYS A 94 -20.32 0.18 2.65
C LYS A 94 -20.71 -0.26 1.24
N THR A 95 -19.73 -0.32 0.36
CA THR A 95 -19.92 -0.57 -1.06
C THR A 95 -19.02 -1.70 -1.50
N THR A 96 -19.55 -2.66 -2.23
CA THR A 96 -18.80 -3.78 -2.80
C THR A 96 -18.81 -3.71 -4.33
N ALA A 97 -17.77 -4.25 -4.94
CA ALA A 97 -17.64 -4.42 -6.36
C ALA A 97 -17.34 -5.88 -6.67
N VAL A 98 -18.15 -6.48 -7.55
CA VAL A 98 -17.94 -7.81 -8.11
C VAL A 98 -17.37 -7.65 -9.51
N ILE A 99 -16.13 -8.06 -9.72
CA ILE A 99 -15.38 -7.88 -10.98
C ILE A 99 -15.01 -9.23 -11.57
N GLY A 100 -14.98 -9.36 -12.90
CA GLY A 100 -14.56 -10.60 -13.57
C GLY A 100 -15.65 -11.66 -13.75
N ARG A 101 -16.93 -11.33 -13.50
CA ARG A 101 -18.04 -12.28 -13.52
C ARG A 101 -19.17 -11.88 -14.48
N THR A 102 -19.17 -12.39 -15.71
CA THR A 102 -20.31 -12.18 -16.62
C THR A 102 -21.57 -12.94 -16.20
N ASP A 103 -21.42 -13.94 -15.35
CA ASP A 103 -22.50 -14.58 -14.58
C ASP A 103 -22.14 -14.53 -13.08
N LEU A 104 -22.96 -13.84 -12.30
CA LEU A 104 -22.73 -13.57 -10.88
C LEU A 104 -22.89 -14.82 -10.00
N THR A 105 -23.42 -15.93 -10.54
CA THR A 105 -23.41 -17.22 -9.81
C THR A 105 -22.04 -17.91 -9.87
N GLY A 106 -21.12 -17.42 -10.70
CA GLY A 106 -19.77 -17.96 -10.81
C GLY A 106 -18.81 -17.46 -9.73
N THR A 107 -17.61 -18.03 -9.71
CA THR A 107 -16.55 -17.68 -8.74
C THR A 107 -15.35 -16.99 -9.39
N GLN A 108 -15.43 -16.67 -10.69
CA GLN A 108 -14.35 -15.99 -11.41
C GLN A 108 -14.11 -14.58 -10.88
N GLY A 109 -12.94 -14.01 -11.18
CA GLY A 109 -12.61 -12.64 -10.78
C GLY A 109 -12.50 -12.47 -9.27
N ALA A 110 -13.18 -11.46 -8.73
CA ALA A 110 -13.00 -11.01 -7.35
C ALA A 110 -14.20 -10.22 -6.81
N ASP A 111 -14.46 -10.39 -5.52
CA ASP A 111 -15.29 -9.48 -4.72
C ASP A 111 -14.37 -8.55 -3.94
N ARG A 112 -14.63 -7.23 -4.00
CA ARG A 112 -13.82 -6.20 -3.34
C ARG A 112 -14.70 -5.17 -2.66
N ARG A 113 -14.22 -4.60 -1.56
CA ARG A 113 -14.81 -3.38 -1.00
C ARG A 113 -14.27 -2.18 -1.77
N ILE A 114 -15.13 -1.18 -1.98
CA ILE A 114 -14.71 0.16 -2.38
C ILE A 114 -14.47 0.95 -1.11
N VAL A 115 -13.27 1.52 -0.99
CA VAL A 115 -12.79 2.15 0.24
C VAL A 115 -12.38 3.61 0.06
N GLU A 116 -12.27 4.09 -1.19
CA GLU A 116 -11.99 5.49 -1.48
C GLU A 116 -12.70 5.92 -2.76
N LEU A 117 -13.22 7.15 -2.77
CA LEU A 117 -13.83 7.82 -3.90
C LEU A 117 -13.02 9.06 -4.26
N VAL A 118 -12.70 9.19 -5.54
CA VAL A 118 -12.09 10.38 -6.14
C VAL A 118 -13.04 10.87 -7.24
N PRO A 119 -13.99 11.77 -6.91
CA PRO A 119 -14.99 12.24 -7.86
C PRO A 119 -14.46 13.32 -8.78
N ARG A 120 -14.94 13.34 -10.03
CA ARG A 120 -14.80 14.48 -10.93
C ARG A 120 -15.86 15.52 -10.61
N THR A 121 -15.53 16.79 -10.84
CA THR A 121 -16.45 17.92 -10.67
C THR A 121 -17.07 18.40 -11.99
N ASP A 122 -16.50 17.98 -13.12
CA ASP A 122 -16.89 18.44 -14.47
C ASP A 122 -17.79 17.46 -15.23
N ARG A 123 -17.99 16.24 -14.71
CA ARG A 123 -18.80 15.18 -15.34
C ARG A 123 -19.18 14.08 -14.35
N ASP A 124 -20.14 13.24 -14.74
CA ASP A 124 -20.66 12.13 -13.93
C ASP A 124 -19.70 10.93 -13.88
N VAL A 125 -18.53 11.13 -13.26
CA VAL A 125 -17.46 10.13 -13.17
C VAL A 125 -16.85 10.17 -11.78
N VAL A 126 -16.65 9.00 -11.19
CA VAL A 126 -15.85 8.80 -9.97
C VAL A 126 -14.87 7.66 -10.21
N LEU A 127 -13.64 7.85 -9.74
CA LEU A 127 -12.66 6.78 -9.62
C LEU A 127 -12.80 6.21 -8.20
N ALA A 128 -12.93 4.89 -8.09
CA ALA A 128 -13.22 4.20 -6.85
C ALA A 128 -12.14 3.15 -6.56
N ARG A 129 -11.44 3.29 -5.41
CA ARG A 129 -10.34 2.39 -5.02
C ARG A 129 -10.89 1.14 -4.36
N LEU A 130 -10.32 0.01 -4.73
CA LEU A 130 -10.58 -1.29 -4.13
C LEU A 130 -9.69 -1.49 -2.89
N ASN A 131 -10.20 -2.21 -1.89
CA ASN A 131 -9.42 -2.56 -0.69
C ASN A 131 -8.21 -3.46 -1.01
N ARG A 132 -8.30 -4.27 -2.07
CA ARG A 132 -7.22 -5.14 -2.57
C ARG A 132 -7.19 -5.15 -4.10
N PRO A 133 -6.04 -5.40 -4.74
CA PRO A 133 -5.94 -5.52 -6.17
C PRO A 133 -6.74 -6.73 -6.72
N VAL A 134 -7.18 -6.60 -7.97
CA VAL A 134 -7.74 -7.65 -8.82
C VAL A 134 -6.72 -7.95 -9.90
N THR A 135 -5.97 -9.05 -9.72
CA THR A 135 -4.83 -9.40 -10.59
C THR A 135 -5.18 -10.46 -11.65
N ASN A 136 -6.33 -11.11 -11.53
CA ASN A 136 -6.83 -12.15 -12.43
C ASN A 136 -7.80 -11.64 -13.51
N VAL A 137 -8.01 -10.31 -13.58
CA VAL A 137 -8.84 -9.65 -14.59
C VAL A 137 -8.01 -8.54 -15.22
N THR A 138 -7.84 -8.56 -16.54
CA THR A 138 -7.14 -7.50 -17.26
C THR A 138 -7.97 -6.21 -17.22
N PRO A 139 -7.44 -5.10 -16.68
CA PRO A 139 -8.13 -3.81 -16.74
C PRO A 139 -8.27 -3.32 -18.18
N VAL A 140 -9.33 -2.57 -18.47
CA VAL A 140 -9.54 -1.98 -19.80
C VAL A 140 -8.74 -0.68 -19.94
N ALA A 141 -8.10 -0.50 -21.10
CA ALA A 141 -7.43 0.76 -21.41
C ALA A 141 -8.45 1.85 -21.74
N LEU A 142 -8.20 3.09 -21.29
CA LEU A 142 -8.97 4.25 -21.71
C LEU A 142 -8.70 4.55 -23.19
N ALA A 143 -9.74 4.90 -23.94
CA ALA A 143 -9.55 5.42 -25.28
C ALA A 143 -8.80 6.76 -25.24
N THR A 144 -8.09 7.10 -26.33
CA THR A 144 -7.31 8.35 -26.44
C THR A 144 -7.97 9.38 -27.36
N SER A 145 -9.16 9.06 -27.88
CA SER A 145 -9.90 9.92 -28.80
C SER A 145 -11.40 9.89 -28.50
N PRO A 146 -12.11 11.02 -28.72
CA PRO A 146 -13.55 11.09 -28.55
C PRO A 146 -14.28 10.11 -29.47
N ALA A 147 -15.48 9.70 -29.05
CA ALA A 147 -16.42 8.99 -29.89
C ALA A 147 -16.85 9.86 -31.10
N ALA A 148 -16.76 9.32 -32.31
CA ALA A 148 -17.13 10.04 -33.53
C ALA A 148 -18.64 9.92 -33.80
N ALA A 149 -19.28 10.95 -34.34
CA ALA A 149 -20.67 10.86 -34.77
C ALA A 149 -20.85 9.73 -35.81
N GLY A 150 -21.88 8.90 -35.62
CA GLY A 150 -22.14 7.69 -36.41
C GLY A 150 -21.33 6.46 -36.00
N GLU A 151 -20.36 6.59 -35.08
CA GLU A 151 -19.62 5.45 -34.54
C GLU A 151 -20.55 4.49 -33.80
N GLN A 152 -20.31 3.18 -33.93
CA GLN A 152 -21.00 2.16 -33.16
C GLN A 152 -20.15 1.73 -31.95
N LEU A 153 -20.74 1.84 -30.77
CA LEU A 153 -20.12 1.46 -29.50
C LEU A 153 -20.93 0.35 -28.83
N THR A 154 -20.29 -0.46 -28.01
CA THR A 154 -20.99 -1.49 -27.21
C THR A 154 -21.00 -1.06 -25.75
N PHE A 155 -22.17 -1.06 -25.10
CA PHE A 155 -22.24 -0.92 -23.65
C PHE A 155 -22.45 -2.27 -22.98
N ALA A 156 -21.96 -2.41 -21.74
CA ALA A 156 -22.20 -3.57 -20.89
C ALA A 156 -22.63 -3.13 -19.49
N GLY A 157 -23.52 -3.88 -18.85
CA GLY A 157 -23.95 -3.60 -17.48
C GLY A 157 -24.83 -4.69 -16.84
N TYR A 158 -25.06 -4.54 -15.54
CA TYR A 158 -25.92 -5.40 -14.72
C TYR A 158 -27.25 -4.71 -14.34
N GLY A 159 -27.61 -3.65 -15.06
CA GLY A 159 -28.90 -2.99 -14.91
C GLY A 159 -30.05 -3.89 -15.32
N ARG A 160 -31.27 -3.42 -15.05
CA ARG A 160 -32.51 -4.12 -15.40
C ARG A 160 -32.51 -4.55 -16.87
N THR A 161 -33.15 -5.66 -17.17
CA THR A 161 -33.51 -5.99 -18.55
C THR A 161 -34.96 -5.59 -18.80
N LYS A 162 -35.53 -6.01 -19.92
CA LYS A 162 -36.94 -5.85 -20.27
C LYS A 162 -37.84 -6.68 -19.37
N THR A 163 -37.34 -7.82 -18.90
CA THR A 163 -38.12 -8.85 -18.19
C THR A 163 -37.63 -9.11 -16.77
N GLU A 164 -36.48 -8.56 -16.38
CA GLU A 164 -35.83 -8.87 -15.11
C GLU A 164 -35.41 -7.59 -14.36
N TRP A 165 -35.75 -7.53 -13.08
CA TRP A 165 -35.43 -6.40 -12.19
C TRP A 165 -33.96 -6.38 -11.74
N ALA A 166 -33.35 -7.54 -11.55
CA ALA A 166 -31.98 -7.66 -11.05
C ALA A 166 -31.29 -8.87 -11.70
N PRO A 167 -30.82 -8.74 -12.96
CA PRO A 167 -30.20 -9.86 -13.65
C PRO A 167 -28.92 -10.33 -12.98
N LEU A 168 -28.77 -11.66 -12.97
CA LEU A 168 -27.52 -12.30 -12.53
C LEU A 168 -26.46 -12.31 -13.63
N LYS A 169 -26.86 -12.07 -14.88
CA LYS A 169 -25.96 -12.07 -16.04
C LYS A 169 -25.70 -10.65 -16.52
N LEU A 170 -24.47 -10.40 -16.91
CA LEU A 170 -24.09 -9.19 -17.62
C LEU A 170 -24.80 -9.15 -18.97
N HIS A 171 -25.33 -7.99 -19.35
CA HIS A 171 -25.95 -7.79 -20.66
C HIS A 171 -25.19 -6.73 -21.45
N THR A 172 -25.21 -6.87 -22.78
CA THR A 172 -24.62 -5.90 -23.71
C THR A 172 -25.63 -5.37 -24.70
N GLY A 173 -25.42 -4.15 -25.17
CA GLY A 173 -26.19 -3.54 -26.25
C GLY A 173 -25.33 -2.61 -27.09
N ALA A 174 -25.83 -2.24 -28.27
CA ALA A 174 -25.11 -1.36 -29.19
C ALA A 174 -25.70 0.05 -29.18
N TYR A 175 -24.83 1.04 -29.20
CA TYR A 175 -25.14 2.45 -29.39
C TYR A 175 -24.66 2.93 -30.75
N THR A 176 -25.40 3.85 -31.37
CA THR A 176 -24.86 4.77 -32.38
C THR A 176 -24.62 6.13 -31.71
N VAL A 177 -23.45 6.70 -31.92
CA VAL A 177 -23.09 8.01 -31.38
C VAL A 177 -23.78 9.09 -32.20
N ASP A 178 -24.63 9.88 -31.57
CA ASP A 178 -25.32 10.98 -32.23
C ASP A 178 -24.38 12.18 -32.38
N ALA A 179 -23.79 12.59 -31.26
CA ALA A 179 -22.79 13.65 -31.17
C ALA A 179 -22.00 13.55 -29.87
N ALA A 180 -20.72 13.91 -29.92
CA ALA A 180 -19.88 14.10 -28.73
C ALA A 180 -19.57 15.59 -28.54
N ALA A 181 -19.78 16.10 -27.34
CA ALA A 181 -19.54 17.51 -27.01
C ALA A 181 -19.12 17.67 -25.54
N GLY A 182 -18.08 18.49 -25.30
CA GLY A 182 -17.56 18.70 -23.95
C GLY A 182 -17.21 17.37 -23.27
N THR A 183 -17.78 17.11 -22.11
CA THR A 183 -17.49 15.94 -21.28
C THR A 183 -18.42 14.74 -21.52
N ALA A 184 -19.31 14.83 -22.51
CA ALA A 184 -20.35 13.83 -22.76
C ALA A 184 -20.51 13.48 -24.24
N ALA A 185 -21.17 12.36 -24.50
CA ALA A 185 -21.68 11.97 -25.80
C ALA A 185 -23.14 11.56 -25.70
N ASN A 186 -23.96 12.08 -26.60
CA ASN A 186 -25.33 11.60 -26.81
C ASN A 186 -25.27 10.38 -27.72
N VAL A 187 -25.98 9.34 -27.33
CA VAL A 187 -26.04 8.08 -28.07
C VAL A 187 -27.48 7.61 -28.18
N THR A 188 -27.78 6.91 -29.27
CA THR A 188 -29.07 6.26 -29.48
C THR A 188 -28.87 4.75 -29.58
N GLY A 189 -29.64 4.00 -28.79
CA GLY A 189 -29.57 2.54 -28.78
C GLY A 189 -30.06 1.93 -30.09
N LYS A 190 -29.29 0.97 -30.61
CA LYS A 190 -29.54 0.23 -31.85
C LYS A 190 -30.36 -1.02 -31.57
N ASP A 191 -31.20 -1.41 -32.52
CA ASP A 191 -32.00 -2.65 -32.46
C ASP A 191 -32.88 -2.75 -31.18
N GLY A 192 -33.30 -1.59 -30.66
CA GLY A 192 -34.11 -1.48 -29.45
C GLY A 192 -33.34 -1.60 -28.14
N ALA A 193 -32.01 -1.69 -28.17
CA ALA A 193 -31.18 -1.68 -26.97
C ALA A 193 -31.33 -0.36 -26.22
N ALA A 194 -31.35 -0.40 -24.89
CA ALA A 194 -31.31 0.78 -24.03
C ALA A 194 -30.57 0.41 -22.74
N ALA A 195 -29.77 1.32 -22.20
CA ALA A 195 -29.34 1.21 -20.82
C ALA A 195 -30.53 1.39 -19.88
N CYS A 196 -30.59 0.60 -18.82
CA CYS A 196 -31.65 0.60 -17.84
C CYS A 196 -31.11 1.02 -16.47
N ALA A 197 -32.02 1.25 -15.51
CA ALA A 197 -31.62 1.47 -14.13
C ALA A 197 -30.68 0.36 -13.63
N GLY A 198 -29.51 0.76 -13.12
CA GLY A 198 -28.42 -0.13 -12.70
C GLY A 198 -27.26 -0.26 -13.72
N ASP A 199 -27.44 0.20 -14.96
CA ASP A 199 -26.35 0.27 -15.95
C ASP A 199 -25.48 1.52 -15.80
N SER A 200 -25.89 2.50 -14.99
CA SER A 200 -25.09 3.69 -14.70
C SER A 200 -23.69 3.29 -14.20
N GLY A 201 -22.67 3.92 -14.78
CA GLY A 201 -21.25 3.61 -14.58
C GLY A 201 -20.72 2.46 -15.41
N GLY A 202 -21.58 1.70 -16.11
CA GLY A 202 -21.18 0.58 -16.97
C GLY A 202 -20.37 1.03 -18.18
N PRO A 203 -19.40 0.22 -18.64
CA PRO A 203 -18.49 0.60 -19.70
C PRO A 203 -19.20 0.71 -21.05
N VAL A 204 -18.82 1.73 -21.82
CA VAL A 204 -19.12 1.89 -23.24
C VAL A 204 -17.80 1.80 -23.99
N VAL A 205 -17.64 0.76 -24.80
CA VAL A 205 -16.34 0.36 -25.38
C VAL A 205 -16.35 0.34 -26.90
N ARG A 206 -15.15 0.52 -27.45
CA ARG A 206 -14.79 0.14 -28.82
C ARG A 206 -14.17 -1.25 -28.80
N GLY A 207 -14.49 -2.09 -29.78
CA GLY A 207 -13.97 -3.46 -29.84
C GLY A 207 -14.53 -4.35 -28.75
N THR A 208 -13.90 -5.51 -28.55
CA THR A 208 -14.32 -6.54 -27.58
C THR A 208 -13.10 -7.27 -27.01
N GLY A 209 -13.25 -7.88 -25.83
CA GLY A 209 -12.19 -8.67 -25.20
C GLY A 209 -10.91 -7.87 -24.98
N ALA A 210 -9.75 -8.48 -25.27
CA ALA A 210 -8.44 -7.86 -25.06
C ALA A 210 -8.17 -6.62 -25.94
N SER A 211 -8.95 -6.42 -27.02
CA SER A 211 -8.84 -5.23 -27.89
C SER A 211 -9.73 -4.07 -27.45
N ALA A 212 -10.53 -4.27 -26.40
CA ALA A 212 -11.48 -3.27 -25.95
C ALA A 212 -10.77 -2.00 -25.45
N THR A 213 -11.29 -0.84 -25.83
CA THR A 213 -10.92 0.44 -25.23
C THR A 213 -12.16 1.15 -24.71
N LEU A 214 -12.06 1.74 -23.52
CA LEU A 214 -13.16 2.43 -22.86
C LEU A 214 -13.38 3.81 -23.50
N ALA A 215 -14.48 3.98 -24.23
CA ALA A 215 -14.86 5.26 -24.84
C ALA A 215 -15.67 6.14 -23.88
N GLY A 216 -16.39 5.54 -22.93
CA GLY A 216 -17.11 6.27 -21.90
C GLY A 216 -17.81 5.38 -20.88
N LEU A 217 -18.56 6.01 -19.97
CA LEU A 217 -19.41 5.36 -18.97
C LEU A 217 -20.86 5.73 -19.20
N THR A 218 -21.78 4.76 -19.13
CA THR A 218 -23.21 5.04 -19.16
C THR A 218 -23.57 5.96 -17.98
N SER A 219 -24.21 7.11 -18.24
CA SER A 219 -24.58 8.06 -17.18
C SER A 219 -26.09 8.16 -17.04
N GLN A 220 -26.79 8.58 -18.10
CA GLN A 220 -28.25 8.77 -18.12
C GLN A 220 -28.88 8.01 -19.27
N SER A 221 -30.15 7.60 -19.12
CA SER A 221 -30.92 6.92 -20.16
C SER A 221 -32.41 7.26 -20.06
N TRP A 222 -33.08 7.29 -21.21
CA TRP A 222 -34.54 7.37 -21.28
C TRP A 222 -35.24 6.06 -20.87
N GLN A 223 -34.51 4.94 -20.79
CA GLN A 223 -34.99 3.65 -20.30
C GLN A 223 -36.16 3.01 -21.10
N GLY A 224 -36.33 3.38 -22.37
CA GLY A 224 -37.39 2.82 -23.20
C GLY A 224 -37.27 1.31 -23.35
N GLY A 225 -38.32 0.58 -22.94
CA GLY A 225 -38.37 -0.88 -22.97
C GLY A 225 -37.77 -1.59 -21.75
N CYS A 226 -37.24 -0.88 -20.76
CA CYS A 226 -36.73 -1.44 -19.51
C CYS A 226 -37.86 -1.92 -18.57
N PHE A 227 -37.58 -2.93 -17.75
CA PHE A 227 -38.52 -3.45 -16.78
C PHE A 227 -38.96 -2.37 -15.78
N GLY A 228 -40.27 -2.23 -15.60
CA GLY A 228 -40.88 -1.27 -14.68
C GLY A 228 -40.94 0.17 -15.21
N THR A 229 -40.44 0.44 -16.42
CA THR A 229 -40.66 1.71 -17.12
C THR A 229 -42.04 1.70 -17.80
N ASP A 230 -42.67 2.87 -17.93
CA ASP A 230 -43.91 3.03 -18.69
C ASP A 230 -43.72 2.48 -20.12
N ALA A 231 -44.62 1.60 -20.56
CA ALA A 231 -44.58 1.00 -21.89
C ALA A 231 -44.73 2.05 -23.02
N ALA A 232 -45.24 3.24 -22.72
CA ALA A 232 -45.30 4.36 -23.66
C ALA A 232 -43.94 5.04 -23.88
N GLU A 233 -42.98 4.85 -22.98
CA GLU A 233 -41.60 5.32 -23.17
C GLU A 233 -40.87 4.37 -24.12
N THR A 234 -40.59 4.85 -25.33
CA THR A 234 -39.92 4.06 -26.38
C THR A 234 -38.55 4.62 -26.75
N ARG A 235 -38.11 5.72 -26.13
CA ARG A 235 -36.82 6.34 -26.46
C ARG A 235 -35.69 5.51 -25.86
N THR A 236 -34.72 5.15 -26.71
CA THR A 236 -33.52 4.39 -26.37
C THR A 236 -32.27 5.26 -26.25
N GLY A 237 -32.44 6.59 -26.30
CA GLY A 237 -31.34 7.54 -26.16
C GLY A 237 -30.72 7.50 -24.77
N ALA A 238 -29.43 7.79 -24.70
CA ALA A 238 -28.66 7.86 -23.48
C ALA A 238 -27.57 8.94 -23.56
N VAL A 239 -27.05 9.30 -22.40
CA VAL A 239 -25.88 10.17 -22.23
C VAL A 239 -24.75 9.33 -21.66
N VAL A 240 -23.59 9.40 -22.31
CA VAL A 240 -22.36 8.73 -21.91
C VAL A 240 -21.37 9.77 -21.45
N SER A 241 -20.76 9.56 -20.28
CA SER A 241 -19.65 10.40 -19.81
C SER A 241 -18.36 9.95 -20.49
N ARG A 242 -17.68 10.90 -21.15
CA ARG A 242 -16.45 10.64 -21.90
C ARG A 242 -15.27 10.44 -20.95
N VAL A 243 -14.38 9.52 -21.32
CA VAL A 243 -13.15 9.21 -20.56
C VAL A 243 -11.86 9.47 -21.34
N ASP A 244 -11.94 9.92 -22.60
CA ASP A 244 -10.80 10.02 -23.49
C ASP A 244 -9.73 11.05 -23.08
N ASP A 245 -10.09 11.96 -22.17
CA ASP A 245 -9.23 12.97 -21.56
C ASP A 245 -8.88 12.67 -20.09
N LEU A 246 -9.24 11.49 -19.57
CA LEU A 246 -9.06 11.14 -18.16
C LEU A 246 -7.81 10.33 -17.86
N ALA A 247 -7.06 9.88 -18.87
CA ALA A 247 -5.90 8.99 -18.68
C ALA A 247 -4.87 9.55 -17.69
N SER A 248 -4.53 10.85 -17.79
CA SER A 248 -3.57 11.50 -16.89
C SER A 248 -4.09 11.59 -15.45
N TRP A 249 -5.39 11.85 -15.28
CA TRP A 249 -6.03 11.90 -13.98
C TRP A 249 -6.06 10.52 -13.33
N VAL A 250 -6.47 9.47 -14.06
CA VAL A 250 -6.45 8.08 -13.58
C VAL A 250 -5.03 7.67 -13.20
N SER A 251 -4.04 7.90 -14.07
CA SER A 251 -2.64 7.53 -13.78
C SER A 251 -2.08 8.27 -12.57
N SER A 252 -2.48 9.53 -12.34
CA SER A 252 -2.02 10.31 -11.18
C SER A 252 -2.53 9.79 -9.84
N LYS A 253 -3.62 9.02 -9.84
CA LYS A 253 -4.20 8.40 -8.64
C LYS A 253 -3.76 6.96 -8.47
N ALA A 254 -3.85 6.20 -9.57
CA ALA A 254 -3.40 4.82 -9.62
C ALA A 254 -1.89 4.70 -9.32
N GLY A 255 -1.04 5.55 -9.89
CA GLY A 255 0.41 5.48 -9.71
C GLY A 255 0.97 6.12 -8.45
N ALA A 256 0.13 6.70 -7.59
CA ALA A 256 0.59 7.45 -6.42
C ALA A 256 1.10 6.51 -5.31
N THR A 257 2.07 7.01 -4.53
CA THR A 257 2.44 6.43 -3.25
C THR A 257 1.28 6.58 -2.26
N ARG A 258 1.08 5.56 -1.41
CA ARG A 258 0.13 5.66 -0.31
C ARG A 258 0.68 6.62 0.74
N ILE A 259 -0.22 7.37 1.36
CA ILE A 259 0.08 8.28 2.48
C ILE A 259 -0.47 7.68 3.77
N THR A 260 0.13 8.06 4.89
CA THR A 260 -0.48 7.85 6.21
C THR A 260 -1.67 8.80 6.32
N ASP A 261 -2.89 8.28 6.45
CA ASP A 261 -4.11 9.06 6.57
C ASP A 261 -5.07 8.32 7.52
N PHE A 262 -5.00 8.66 8.80
CA PHE A 262 -5.79 8.01 9.86
C PHE A 262 -7.26 8.47 9.84
N ASN A 263 -7.55 9.59 9.17
CA ASN A 263 -8.88 10.21 9.13
C ASN A 263 -9.60 10.13 7.77
N GLY A 264 -8.92 9.61 6.74
CA GLY A 264 -9.45 9.30 5.41
C GLY A 264 -9.89 10.51 4.60
N ASP A 265 -9.25 11.67 4.79
CA ASP A 265 -9.56 12.90 4.06
C ASP A 265 -8.68 13.15 2.83
N GLY A 266 -7.74 12.26 2.57
CA GLY A 266 -6.78 12.34 1.48
C GLY A 266 -5.63 13.31 1.73
N VAL A 267 -5.40 13.72 2.99
CA VAL A 267 -4.26 14.54 3.42
C VAL A 267 -3.38 13.72 4.35
N GLU A 268 -2.06 13.84 4.19
CA GLU A 268 -1.10 13.09 5.00
C GLU A 268 -1.16 13.53 6.48
N ASP A 269 -1.40 12.56 7.35
CA ASP A 269 -1.32 12.63 8.80
C ASP A 269 0.07 12.15 9.27
N LEU A 270 0.41 12.44 10.53
CA LEU A 270 1.70 12.08 11.11
C LEU A 270 1.52 11.53 12.52
N ALA A 271 2.11 10.36 12.80
CA ALA A 271 2.30 9.84 14.15
C ALA A 271 3.72 10.14 14.63
N ILE A 272 3.84 10.74 15.83
CA ILE A 272 5.13 11.07 16.46
C ILE A 272 5.19 10.44 17.84
N SER A 273 6.12 9.51 18.07
CA SER A 273 6.30 8.92 19.38
C SER A 273 7.20 9.74 20.31
N ASP A 274 6.91 9.59 21.60
CA ASP A 274 7.68 10.08 22.72
C ASP A 274 7.65 9.01 23.83
N PRO A 275 8.39 7.90 23.66
CA PRO A 275 8.34 6.74 24.55
C PRO A 275 8.89 7.02 25.96
N LYS A 276 9.42 8.23 26.19
CA LYS A 276 9.91 8.65 27.51
C LYS A 276 9.03 9.72 28.17
N ALA A 277 7.88 10.02 27.59
CA ALA A 277 6.88 10.88 28.24
C ALA A 277 6.29 10.19 29.47
N ALA A 278 5.92 10.99 30.47
CA ALA A 278 5.15 10.52 31.62
C ALA A 278 3.64 10.62 31.34
N VAL A 279 2.89 9.62 31.81
CA VAL A 279 1.41 9.55 31.76
C VAL A 279 0.94 9.28 33.18
N GLY A 280 -0.08 9.97 33.68
CA GLY A 280 -0.63 9.69 35.03
C GLY A 280 0.30 9.92 36.25
N GLY A 281 1.60 10.19 36.05
CA GLY A 281 2.63 10.17 37.08
C GLY A 281 3.68 9.06 36.87
N ASP A 282 3.48 8.20 35.88
CA ASP A 282 4.32 7.08 35.51
C ASP A 282 5.39 7.52 34.50
N ASP A 283 6.59 7.76 35.01
CA ASP A 283 7.72 8.26 34.24
C ASP A 283 8.17 7.25 33.18
N GLY A 284 8.07 7.63 31.92
CA GLY A 284 8.49 6.78 30.81
C GLY A 284 7.46 5.73 30.38
N ALA A 285 6.19 5.87 30.77
CA ALA A 285 5.10 5.09 30.19
C ALA A 285 5.00 5.26 28.66
N GLY A 286 5.22 6.48 28.16
CA GLY A 286 5.26 6.78 26.72
C GLY A 286 3.93 7.26 26.14
N VAL A 287 4.02 8.06 25.07
CA VAL A 287 2.84 8.55 24.32
C VAL A 287 3.13 8.57 22.83
N VAL A 288 2.07 8.48 22.02
CA VAL A 288 2.10 8.79 20.58
C VAL A 288 1.22 10.00 20.30
N ARG A 289 1.77 11.00 19.61
CA ARG A 289 1.05 12.22 19.23
C ARG A 289 0.73 12.21 17.75
N ILE A 290 -0.55 12.33 17.43
CA ILE A 290 -1.03 12.42 16.06
C ILE A 290 -1.17 13.87 15.67
N VAL A 291 -0.64 14.24 14.51
CA VAL A 291 -0.91 15.52 13.86
C VAL A 291 -1.74 15.24 12.62
N TYR A 292 -3.00 15.65 12.64
CA TYR A 292 -3.87 15.51 11.49
C TYR A 292 -3.56 16.58 10.44
N GLY A 293 -3.41 16.14 9.20
CA GLY A 293 -3.10 16.96 8.04
C GLY A 293 -4.12 18.08 7.82
N GLY A 294 -3.75 19.09 7.04
CA GLY A 294 -4.67 20.16 6.64
C GLY A 294 -5.12 21.08 7.78
N GLY A 295 -4.46 21.03 8.94
CA GLY A 295 -4.80 21.87 10.11
C GLY A 295 -5.98 21.34 10.93
N LYS A 296 -6.23 20.04 10.89
CA LYS A 296 -7.32 19.38 11.62
C LYS A 296 -7.05 19.14 13.11
N GLY A 297 -5.88 19.55 13.59
CA GLY A 297 -5.51 19.51 15.00
C GLY A 297 -4.65 18.31 15.35
N THR A 298 -4.59 17.99 16.64
CA THR A 298 -3.72 16.95 17.18
C THR A 298 -4.47 16.04 18.15
N ALA A 299 -4.03 14.79 18.27
CA ALA A 299 -4.45 13.87 19.33
C ALA A 299 -3.21 13.33 20.08
N GLN A 300 -3.42 12.92 21.33
CA GLN A 300 -2.43 12.18 22.11
C GLN A 300 -3.03 10.81 22.45
N ILE A 301 -2.25 9.77 22.24
CA ILE A 301 -2.58 8.38 22.48
C ILE A 301 -1.60 7.83 23.51
N ASP A 302 -2.15 7.18 24.54
CA ASP A 302 -1.47 6.47 25.61
C ASP A 302 -2.37 5.32 26.11
N GLN A 303 -1.81 4.40 26.89
CA GLN A 303 -2.51 3.20 27.37
C GLN A 303 -3.58 3.50 28.43
N ASP A 304 -3.62 4.72 29.00
CA ASP A 304 -4.67 5.15 29.92
C ASP A 304 -6.00 5.51 29.20
N LEU A 305 -6.00 5.58 27.86
CA LEU A 305 -7.23 5.72 27.09
C LEU A 305 -8.05 4.43 27.16
N GLU A 306 -9.34 4.52 27.52
CA GLU A 306 -10.26 3.37 27.69
C GLU A 306 -10.30 2.37 26.51
N TRP A 307 -9.89 2.80 25.32
CA TRP A 307 -9.92 2.00 24.10
C TRP A 307 -8.56 1.51 23.60
N VAL A 308 -7.48 1.85 24.30
CA VAL A 308 -6.14 1.30 24.06
C VAL A 308 -5.94 0.18 25.08
N SER A 309 -5.33 -0.92 24.65
CA SER A 309 -5.12 -2.07 25.52
C SER A 309 -3.94 -1.83 26.47
N GLY A 310 -3.95 -2.49 27.63
CA GLY A 310 -2.95 -2.30 28.69
C GLY A 310 -3.31 -1.18 29.68
N GLY A 311 -2.29 -0.62 30.34
CA GLY A 311 -2.40 0.55 31.22
C GLY A 311 -1.02 1.17 31.39
N SER A 312 -0.93 2.49 31.62
CA SER A 312 0.39 3.12 31.74
C SER A 312 1.09 2.75 33.04
N GLU A 313 2.34 2.30 32.93
CA GLU A 313 3.24 1.97 34.02
C GLU A 313 4.63 2.61 33.82
N PRO A 314 5.43 2.78 34.89
CA PRO A 314 6.73 3.41 34.78
C PRO A 314 7.73 2.59 33.95
N GLY A 315 7.87 2.95 32.67
CA GLY A 315 8.93 2.40 31.83
C GLY A 315 8.49 1.51 30.68
N ASP A 316 7.20 1.45 30.35
CA ASP A 316 6.67 0.61 29.25
C ASP A 316 7.14 1.01 27.86
N TRP A 317 7.43 2.31 27.71
CA TRP A 317 7.90 2.94 26.48
C TRP A 317 6.92 2.72 25.32
N PHE A 318 5.63 2.91 25.58
CA PHE A 318 4.60 2.91 24.54
C PHE A 318 4.99 3.83 23.38
N GLY A 319 5.07 3.25 22.18
CA GLY A 319 5.54 3.93 20.97
C GLY A 319 7.05 3.89 20.75
N GLU A 320 7.79 2.98 21.39
CA GLU A 320 9.22 2.74 21.07
C GLU A 320 9.39 2.38 19.58
N SER A 321 8.45 1.62 19.03
CA SER A 321 8.37 1.27 17.61
C SER A 321 6.97 1.61 17.05
N LEU A 322 6.93 2.00 15.77
CA LEU A 322 5.68 2.30 15.06
C LEU A 322 5.72 1.72 13.65
N ALA A 323 4.57 1.29 13.14
CA ALA A 323 4.33 0.99 11.73
C ALA A 323 2.92 1.45 11.31
N THR A 324 2.65 1.55 10.01
CA THR A 324 1.34 1.94 9.49
C THR A 324 0.90 1.00 8.38
N VAL A 325 -0.38 0.64 8.37
CA VAL A 325 -1.03 -0.20 7.35
C VAL A 325 -2.55 -0.05 7.49
N ASP A 326 -3.31 -0.23 6.43
CA ASP A 326 -4.77 -0.43 6.52
C ASP A 326 -5.01 -1.91 6.85
N TYR A 327 -4.99 -2.25 8.15
CA TYR A 327 -4.99 -3.62 8.65
C TYR A 327 -6.39 -4.25 8.58
N ASN A 328 -7.45 -3.46 8.80
CA ASN A 328 -8.83 -3.92 8.68
C ASN A 328 -9.42 -3.76 7.25
N GLU A 329 -8.65 -3.18 6.33
CA GLU A 329 -8.95 -2.96 4.93
C GLU A 329 -10.20 -2.10 4.67
N ASP A 330 -10.45 -1.11 5.52
CA ASP A 330 -11.60 -0.21 5.43
C ASP A 330 -11.31 1.09 4.67
N GLY A 331 -10.05 1.34 4.32
CA GLY A 331 -9.60 2.52 3.59
C GLY A 331 -8.92 3.58 4.44
N TYR A 332 -8.98 3.48 5.77
CA TYR A 332 -8.25 4.33 6.68
C TYR A 332 -6.88 3.70 6.98
N THR A 333 -5.87 4.52 7.21
CA THR A 333 -4.60 4.00 7.72
C THR A 333 -4.78 3.65 9.20
N ASP A 334 -4.23 2.53 9.63
CA ASP A 334 -4.14 2.14 11.04
C ASP A 334 -2.71 2.31 11.55
N LEU A 335 -2.58 2.54 12.86
CA LEU A 335 -1.31 2.71 13.52
C LEU A 335 -0.96 1.45 14.32
N VAL A 336 0.18 0.84 14.05
CA VAL A 336 0.74 -0.23 14.88
C VAL A 336 1.72 0.37 15.87
N VAL A 337 1.54 0.07 17.16
CA VAL A 337 2.33 0.62 18.26
C VAL A 337 2.92 -0.51 19.08
N GLY A 338 4.24 -0.51 19.27
CA GLY A 338 4.92 -1.42 20.20
C GLY A 338 5.15 -0.77 21.56
N ALA A 339 4.93 -1.55 22.62
CA ALA A 339 5.34 -1.25 23.99
C ALA A 339 6.24 -2.39 24.49
N PRO A 340 7.48 -2.49 23.98
CA PRO A 340 8.37 -3.64 24.23
C PRO A 340 8.97 -3.66 25.64
N SER A 341 8.65 -2.70 26.50
CA SER A 341 9.04 -2.75 27.92
C SER A 341 7.82 -2.88 28.82
N GLU A 342 6.65 -3.20 28.27
CA GLU A 342 5.44 -3.51 29.03
C GLU A 342 5.66 -4.76 29.90
N ASP A 343 5.20 -4.69 31.14
CA ASP A 343 5.10 -5.83 32.04
C ASP A 343 3.76 -6.57 31.79
N ILE A 344 3.83 -7.86 31.43
CA ILE A 344 2.62 -8.68 31.26
C ILE A 344 2.40 -9.51 32.54
N ASP A 345 1.33 -9.19 33.26
CA ASP A 345 1.01 -9.69 34.60
C ASP A 345 2.14 -9.43 35.63
N THR A 346 3.09 -10.37 35.75
CA THR A 346 4.26 -10.26 36.65
C THR A 346 5.57 -10.49 35.91
N THR A 347 5.50 -10.62 34.59
CA THR A 347 6.62 -10.89 33.70
C THR A 347 7.14 -9.57 33.18
N ALA A 348 8.30 -9.16 33.69
CA ALA A 348 8.85 -7.85 33.40
C ALA A 348 9.35 -7.73 31.95
N ASP A 349 9.13 -6.57 31.31
CA ASP A 349 9.61 -6.26 29.96
C ASP A 349 9.27 -7.34 28.91
N ALA A 350 8.11 -8.01 29.04
CA ALA A 350 7.67 -9.03 28.09
C ALA A 350 7.24 -8.38 26.76
N GLY A 351 6.58 -7.24 26.84
CA GLY A 351 6.19 -6.43 25.70
C GLY A 351 4.86 -6.81 25.04
N MET A 352 4.27 -5.84 24.35
CA MET A 352 3.02 -6.00 23.59
C MET A 352 2.97 -5.12 22.33
N VAL A 353 2.00 -5.39 21.46
CA VAL A 353 1.72 -4.61 20.25
C VAL A 353 0.23 -4.39 20.07
N ASP A 354 -0.16 -3.14 19.80
CA ASP A 354 -1.53 -2.79 19.43
C ASP A 354 -1.61 -2.27 17.98
N VAL A 355 -2.66 -2.66 17.28
CA VAL A 355 -3.11 -2.01 16.03
C VAL A 355 -4.28 -1.10 16.37
N LEU A 356 -4.07 0.21 16.32
CA LEU A 356 -5.07 1.24 16.57
C LEU A 356 -5.74 1.64 15.25
N TYR A 357 -7.05 1.45 15.16
CA TYR A 357 -7.78 1.62 13.90
C TYR A 357 -8.10 3.08 13.56
N GLY A 358 -7.83 3.45 12.31
CA GLY A 358 -8.27 4.71 11.71
C GLY A 358 -9.77 4.74 11.46
N ALA A 359 -10.32 5.95 11.34
CA ALA A 359 -11.73 6.18 11.04
C ALA A 359 -11.94 7.65 10.65
N ALA A 360 -13.12 8.01 10.14
CA ALA A 360 -13.42 9.35 9.62
C ALA A 360 -13.12 10.54 10.57
N ASN A 361 -13.05 10.33 11.89
CA ASN A 361 -12.69 11.36 12.87
C ASN A 361 -11.35 11.11 13.57
N GLY A 362 -10.51 10.24 12.99
CA GLY A 362 -9.22 9.84 13.50
C GLY A 362 -9.23 8.51 14.26
N LEU A 363 -8.06 8.14 14.79
CA LEU A 363 -7.82 6.87 15.49
C LEU A 363 -8.82 6.62 16.63
N GLY A 364 -9.31 5.39 16.76
CA GLY A 364 -10.17 4.95 17.87
C GLY A 364 -11.59 5.53 17.86
N THR A 365 -11.97 6.29 16.83
CA THR A 365 -13.32 6.88 16.70
C THR A 365 -14.33 5.99 15.97
N GLY A 366 -13.85 4.87 15.39
CA GLY A 366 -14.66 3.86 14.73
C GLY A 366 -15.40 2.93 15.70
N THR A 367 -16.16 1.98 15.13
CA THR A 367 -16.82 0.92 15.93
C THR A 367 -15.81 -0.11 16.43
N LEU A 368 -14.85 -0.47 15.58
CA LEU A 368 -13.66 -1.23 15.95
C LEU A 368 -12.56 -0.20 16.26
N LYS A 369 -11.86 -0.36 17.38
CA LYS A 369 -10.94 0.67 17.90
C LYS A 369 -9.50 0.19 17.90
N ASP A 370 -9.28 -1.05 18.32
CA ASP A 370 -7.96 -1.66 18.38
C ASP A 370 -8.00 -3.16 18.12
N THR A 371 -6.81 -3.73 17.89
CA THR A 371 -6.52 -5.17 18.02
C THR A 371 -5.21 -5.32 18.75
N HIS A 372 -5.22 -6.13 19.79
CA HIS A 372 -4.11 -6.33 20.71
C HIS A 372 -3.38 -7.66 20.42
N PHE A 373 -2.05 -7.62 20.57
CA PHE A 373 -1.16 -8.77 20.42
C PHE A 373 -0.17 -8.83 21.59
N GLU A 374 -0.17 -9.97 22.27
CA GLU A 374 0.81 -10.36 23.28
C GLU A 374 1.03 -11.88 23.20
N GLN A 375 2.15 -12.37 23.73
CA GLN A 375 2.40 -13.80 23.82
C GLN A 375 1.41 -14.47 24.79
N GLY A 376 0.97 -15.68 24.49
CA GLY A 376 -0.01 -16.43 25.26
C GLY A 376 -1.48 -16.13 24.91
N THR A 377 -1.77 -15.19 23.99
CA THR A 377 -3.14 -14.84 23.61
C THR A 377 -3.49 -15.08 22.14
N GLY A 378 -4.78 -14.98 21.83
CA GLY A 378 -5.29 -15.06 20.46
C GLY A 378 -5.25 -16.47 19.88
N ASN A 379 -4.52 -16.65 18.78
CA ASN A 379 -4.45 -17.91 18.04
C ASN A 379 -3.01 -18.20 17.55
N GLY A 380 -2.82 -19.32 16.85
CA GLY A 380 -1.56 -19.61 16.16
C GLY A 380 -0.37 -19.66 17.11
N SER A 381 0.78 -19.13 16.68
CA SER A 381 1.98 -19.14 17.51
C SER A 381 1.91 -18.20 18.71
N LEU A 382 1.24 -17.04 18.63
CA LEU A 382 1.08 -16.17 19.79
C LEU A 382 0.39 -16.89 20.94
N ALA A 383 -0.70 -17.62 20.69
CA ALA A 383 -1.40 -18.37 21.74
C ALA A 383 -0.60 -19.55 22.31
N ASN A 384 0.46 -19.98 21.62
CA ASN A 384 1.29 -21.13 22.00
C ASN A 384 2.68 -20.72 22.53
N SER A 385 3.06 -19.45 22.45
CA SER A 385 4.21 -18.89 23.16
C SER A 385 3.78 -18.47 24.56
N ALA A 386 4.75 -18.15 25.41
CA ALA A 386 4.52 -17.64 26.75
C ALA A 386 5.41 -16.41 26.93
N SER A 387 4.90 -15.39 27.61
CA SER A 387 5.71 -14.24 28.00
C SER A 387 6.80 -14.66 28.98
N GLU A 388 8.03 -14.27 28.66
CA GLU A 388 9.21 -14.40 29.49
C GLU A 388 9.82 -13.03 29.78
N ALA A 389 10.58 -12.93 30.87
CA ALA A 389 11.09 -11.65 31.32
C ALA A 389 12.16 -11.13 30.34
N GLY A 390 11.89 -9.98 29.72
CA GLY A 390 12.79 -9.35 28.76
C GLY A 390 12.68 -9.85 27.33
N ASP A 391 11.58 -10.51 26.95
CA ASP A 391 11.23 -10.88 25.56
C ASP A 391 11.17 -9.66 24.65
N ARG A 392 10.57 -8.58 25.16
CA ARG A 392 10.45 -7.30 24.46
C ARG A 392 9.72 -7.42 23.12
N MET A 393 8.64 -8.20 23.07
CA MET A 393 7.77 -8.30 21.91
C MET A 393 7.35 -6.89 21.46
N GLY A 394 7.46 -6.61 20.16
CA GLY A 394 7.19 -5.27 19.62
C GLY A 394 8.41 -4.36 19.56
N HIS A 395 9.62 -4.85 19.89
CA HIS A 395 10.83 -4.02 19.83
C HIS A 395 11.10 -3.45 18.42
N SER A 396 10.74 -4.22 17.39
CA SER A 396 10.80 -3.79 16.00
C SER A 396 9.51 -4.18 15.27
N LEU A 397 9.04 -3.33 14.36
CA LEU A 397 7.79 -3.52 13.63
C LEU A 397 7.98 -3.25 12.14
N ALA A 398 7.41 -4.13 11.31
CA ALA A 398 7.16 -3.88 9.91
C ALA A 398 5.72 -4.28 9.58
N ALA A 399 5.00 -3.41 8.88
CA ALA A 399 3.63 -3.66 8.44
C ALA A 399 3.47 -3.19 7.00
N GLY A 400 2.56 -3.83 6.27
CA GLY A 400 2.32 -3.52 4.87
C GLY A 400 1.32 -4.47 4.26
N THR A 401 1.24 -4.48 2.93
CA THR A 401 0.40 -5.40 2.19
C THR A 401 1.23 -6.25 1.25
N THR A 402 0.94 -7.54 1.17
CA THR A 402 1.51 -8.44 0.16
C THR A 402 1.16 -7.99 -1.26
N ALA A 403 1.79 -8.56 -2.30
CA ALA A 403 1.43 -8.30 -3.70
C ALA A 403 -0.05 -8.61 -4.05
N ALA A 404 -0.74 -9.43 -3.25
CA ALA A 404 -2.18 -9.69 -3.36
C ALA A 404 -3.07 -8.66 -2.61
N GLY A 405 -2.45 -7.69 -1.94
CA GLY A 405 -3.06 -6.66 -1.10
C GLY A 405 -3.50 -7.14 0.27
N GLU A 406 -3.06 -8.32 0.73
CA GLU A 406 -3.39 -8.77 2.09
C GLU A 406 -2.51 -8.04 3.11
N PRO A 407 -3.08 -7.38 4.13
CA PRO A 407 -2.30 -6.75 5.18
C PRO A 407 -1.57 -7.81 6.01
N PHE A 408 -0.35 -7.48 6.42
CA PHE A 408 0.45 -8.28 7.33
C PHE A 408 1.11 -7.40 8.39
N LEU A 409 1.50 -8.04 9.48
CA LEU A 409 2.33 -7.48 10.53
C LEU A 409 3.47 -8.44 10.84
N LEU A 410 4.67 -7.89 11.01
CA LEU A 410 5.87 -8.58 11.45
C LEU A 410 6.38 -7.90 12.72
N ILE A 411 6.45 -8.68 13.79
CA ILE A 411 6.72 -8.22 15.15
C ILE A 411 8.03 -8.85 15.62
N GLY A 412 9.06 -8.06 15.85
CA GLY A 412 10.30 -8.52 16.46
C GLY A 412 10.11 -8.83 17.94
N ASP A 413 10.70 -9.94 18.38
CA ASP A 413 10.69 -10.44 19.76
C ASP A 413 12.11 -10.88 20.16
N PRO A 414 13.05 -9.93 20.24
CA PRO A 414 14.49 -10.22 20.30
C PRO A 414 14.96 -10.86 21.62
N GLY A 415 14.12 -10.87 22.65
CA GLY A 415 14.44 -11.43 23.96
C GLY A 415 14.04 -12.89 24.15
N GLU A 416 13.16 -13.40 23.29
CA GLU A 416 12.61 -14.77 23.36
C GLU A 416 13.70 -15.81 23.59
N ALA A 417 13.49 -16.70 24.57
CA ALA A 417 14.34 -17.87 24.75
C ALA A 417 13.87 -19.05 23.89
N LEU A 418 14.82 -19.76 23.29
CA LEU A 418 14.53 -21.00 22.57
C LEU A 418 14.97 -22.19 23.43
N GLY A 419 14.02 -22.72 24.19
CA GLY A 419 14.28 -23.79 25.16
C GLY A 419 15.20 -23.32 26.28
N THR A 420 16.48 -23.72 26.25
CA THR A 420 17.47 -23.28 27.25
C THR A 420 18.39 -22.17 26.77
N VAL A 421 18.26 -21.76 25.50
CA VAL A 421 19.10 -20.72 24.90
C VAL A 421 18.43 -19.37 25.10
N GLN A 422 19.00 -18.56 25.99
CA GLN A 422 18.43 -17.28 26.41
C GLN A 422 18.65 -16.21 25.33
N LYS A 423 17.64 -15.38 25.07
CA LYS A 423 17.74 -14.24 24.13
C LYS A 423 18.25 -14.64 22.74
N ALA A 424 17.86 -15.83 22.29
CA ALA A 424 18.09 -16.23 20.92
C ALA A 424 17.22 -15.37 19.99
N GLY A 425 16.02 -15.00 20.44
CA GLY A 425 15.12 -14.10 19.75
C GLY A 425 14.25 -14.78 18.71
N ALA A 426 13.16 -14.10 18.36
CA ALA A 426 12.20 -14.52 17.37
C ALA A 426 11.53 -13.32 16.68
N ALA A 427 10.67 -13.63 15.71
CA ALA A 427 9.68 -12.68 15.22
C ALA A 427 8.34 -13.38 14.97
N PHE A 428 7.23 -12.70 15.21
CA PHE A 428 5.89 -13.15 14.84
C PHE A 428 5.48 -12.55 13.50
N TYR A 429 4.95 -13.40 12.62
CA TYR A 429 4.33 -12.97 11.37
C TYR A 429 2.83 -13.24 11.41
N VAL A 430 2.05 -12.18 11.28
CA VAL A 430 0.58 -12.18 11.32
C VAL A 430 0.02 -11.74 9.96
N ARG A 431 -0.78 -12.59 9.32
CA ARG A 431 -1.46 -12.30 8.05
C ARG A 431 -2.79 -13.03 7.95
N GLY A 432 -3.90 -12.29 7.98
CA GLY A 432 -5.23 -12.87 7.95
C GLY A 432 -5.43 -13.86 9.11
N GLY A 433 -5.70 -15.13 8.80
CA GLY A 433 -5.78 -16.20 9.80
C GLY A 433 -4.44 -16.84 10.18
N THR A 434 -3.34 -16.43 9.55
CA THR A 434 -2.01 -16.99 9.80
C THR A 434 -1.31 -16.19 10.89
N ASN A 435 -0.79 -16.90 11.88
CA ASN A 435 0.01 -16.35 12.97
C ASN A 435 1.08 -17.38 13.31
N VAL A 436 2.33 -17.08 12.97
CA VAL A 436 3.47 -18.00 13.12
C VAL A 436 4.68 -17.29 13.71
N ILE A 437 5.43 -18.01 14.55
CA ILE A 437 6.73 -17.59 15.07
C ILE A 437 7.85 -18.07 14.14
N ILE A 438 8.83 -17.19 13.91
CA ILE A 438 10.01 -17.40 13.09
C ILE A 438 11.24 -17.21 13.98
N HIS A 439 12.14 -18.20 13.98
CA HIS A 439 13.42 -18.17 14.70
C HIS A 439 14.39 -19.18 14.07
N GLN A 440 15.68 -19.13 14.40
CA GLN A 440 16.72 -19.92 13.73
C GLN A 440 16.65 -21.45 14.00
N ASP A 441 15.96 -21.90 15.07
CA ASP A 441 15.63 -23.34 15.26
C ASP A 441 14.45 -23.84 14.39
N LYS A 442 13.81 -22.98 13.58
CA LYS A 442 12.79 -23.44 12.61
C LYS A 442 13.45 -24.06 11.37
N THR A 443 12.77 -25.05 10.80
CA THR A 443 13.23 -25.73 9.59
C THR A 443 13.52 -24.75 8.46
N ASN A 444 14.74 -24.84 7.93
CA ASN A 444 15.28 -24.02 6.83
C ASN A 444 15.42 -22.53 7.14
N VAL A 445 15.21 -22.08 8.38
CA VAL A 445 15.64 -20.73 8.77
C VAL A 445 17.17 -20.74 8.87
N PRO A 446 17.87 -19.89 8.11
CA PRO A 446 19.34 -19.82 8.14
C PRO A 446 19.87 -19.31 9.48
N GLY A 447 21.09 -19.72 9.83
CA GLY A 447 21.74 -19.40 11.10
C GLY A 447 21.70 -20.57 12.09
N ALA A 448 22.48 -20.47 13.16
CA ALA A 448 22.38 -21.34 14.31
C ALA A 448 21.58 -20.63 15.41
N VAL A 449 21.35 -21.31 16.53
CA VAL A 449 20.73 -20.70 17.71
C VAL A 449 21.78 -20.61 18.79
N GLU A 450 22.13 -19.38 19.14
CA GLU A 450 23.08 -19.01 20.17
C GLU A 450 22.43 -18.05 21.19
N ALA A 451 23.07 -17.98 22.35
CA ALA A 451 22.58 -17.09 23.39
C ALA A 451 22.94 -15.65 23.06
N ASN A 452 21.95 -14.76 23.10
CA ASN A 452 22.06 -13.34 22.76
C ASN A 452 22.18 -13.01 21.26
N ASP A 453 21.79 -13.88 20.34
CA ASP A 453 21.69 -13.50 18.91
C ASP A 453 20.62 -12.43 18.68
N ARG A 454 19.56 -12.49 19.47
CA ARG A 454 18.45 -11.54 19.45
C ARG A 454 17.85 -11.39 18.05
N PHE A 455 17.65 -12.52 17.37
CA PHE A 455 16.95 -12.57 16.10
C PHE A 455 15.61 -11.83 16.22
N GLY A 456 15.29 -10.94 15.27
CA GLY A 456 14.12 -10.05 15.39
C GLY A 456 14.44 -8.68 15.98
N THR A 457 15.69 -8.37 16.32
CA THR A 457 16.10 -7.02 16.73
C THR A 457 15.77 -5.98 15.65
N THR A 458 15.94 -6.35 14.38
CA THR A 458 15.52 -5.53 13.24
C THR A 458 14.64 -6.33 12.30
N VAL A 459 13.59 -5.69 11.78
CA VAL A 459 12.70 -6.27 10.78
C VAL A 459 12.41 -5.26 9.67
N ALA A 460 12.28 -5.74 8.45
CA ALA A 460 11.84 -4.96 7.31
C ALA A 460 11.03 -5.84 6.34
N ALA A 461 10.09 -5.25 5.61
CA ALA A 461 9.29 -5.97 4.62
C ALA A 461 8.78 -5.02 3.53
N ASP A 462 8.51 -5.58 2.35
CA ASP A 462 7.74 -4.94 1.28
C ASP A 462 6.57 -5.84 0.86
N SER A 463 6.08 -5.74 -0.38
CA SER A 463 4.97 -6.58 -0.84
C SER A 463 5.38 -8.00 -1.24
N ASN A 464 6.69 -8.25 -1.38
CA ASN A 464 7.27 -9.47 -1.94
C ASN A 464 8.08 -10.25 -0.89
N HIS A 465 8.88 -9.56 -0.09
CA HIS A 465 9.88 -10.16 0.80
C HIS A 465 9.86 -9.55 2.21
N ILE A 466 10.39 -10.35 3.13
CA ILE A 466 10.60 -10.03 4.54
C ILE A 466 12.08 -10.27 4.86
N ALA A 467 12.68 -9.40 5.68
CA ALA A 467 14.01 -9.59 6.25
C ALA A 467 13.95 -9.45 7.78
N ILE A 468 14.66 -10.33 8.48
CA ILE A 468 14.77 -10.34 9.94
C ILE A 468 16.25 -10.43 10.30
N GLY A 469 16.75 -9.47 11.07
CA GLY A 469 18.15 -9.37 11.47
C GLY A 469 18.41 -9.87 12.90
N ALA A 470 19.63 -10.38 13.09
CA ALA A 470 20.24 -10.69 14.37
C ALA A 470 21.61 -9.99 14.44
N PRO A 471 21.65 -8.66 14.67
CA PRO A 471 22.90 -7.90 14.67
C PRO A 471 23.84 -8.27 15.83
N ASN A 472 23.36 -9.03 16.82
CA ASN A 472 24.16 -9.53 17.94
C ASN A 472 24.74 -10.94 17.69
N GLU A 473 24.38 -11.57 16.57
CA GLU A 473 24.93 -12.86 16.16
C GLU A 473 26.47 -12.84 16.15
N ALA A 474 27.07 -13.94 16.60
CA ALA A 474 28.50 -14.17 16.50
C ALA A 474 28.86 -15.08 15.32
N ILE A 475 29.64 -14.57 14.36
CA ILE A 475 30.19 -15.43 13.30
C ILE A 475 31.49 -16.05 13.82
N GLY A 476 31.42 -17.32 14.20
CA GLY A 476 32.53 -18.03 14.82
C GLY A 476 32.87 -17.46 16.20
N THR A 477 33.94 -16.66 16.30
CA THR A 477 34.35 -16.00 17.56
C THR A 477 34.15 -14.49 17.56
N LEU A 478 33.59 -13.95 16.48
CA LEU A 478 33.43 -12.52 16.27
C LEU A 478 32.06 -12.11 16.81
N ALA A 479 32.00 -11.76 18.09
CA ALA A 479 30.75 -11.35 18.73
C ALA A 479 30.18 -10.09 18.07
N ASP A 480 28.85 -9.99 17.99
CA ASP A 480 28.14 -8.84 17.42
C ASP A 480 28.56 -8.51 15.97
N SER A 481 29.02 -9.50 15.20
CA SER A 481 29.29 -9.32 13.77
C SER A 481 27.98 -9.23 12.97
N GLY A 482 26.95 -9.96 13.41
CA GLY A 482 25.58 -9.84 12.90
C GLY A 482 25.27 -10.71 11.67
N ASN A 483 24.00 -11.08 11.52
CA ASN A 483 23.46 -11.74 10.32
C ASN A 483 22.00 -11.30 10.05
N LEU A 484 21.43 -11.80 8.95
CA LEU A 484 19.98 -11.78 8.73
C LEU A 484 19.47 -13.01 7.97
N ALA A 485 18.16 -13.21 8.01
CA ALA A 485 17.42 -14.15 7.17
C ALA A 485 16.36 -13.43 6.32
N VAL A 486 16.21 -13.85 5.06
CA VAL A 486 15.23 -13.31 4.11
C VAL A 486 14.21 -14.38 3.74
N PHE A 487 12.94 -13.97 3.64
CA PHE A 487 11.78 -14.80 3.38
C PHE A 487 10.94 -14.17 2.28
N ASN A 488 10.09 -14.97 1.63
CA ASN A 488 8.89 -14.44 0.99
C ASN A 488 7.69 -14.58 1.95
N HIS A 489 6.57 -13.92 1.63
CA HIS A 489 5.34 -14.02 2.43
C HIS A 489 4.67 -15.41 2.42
N GLY A 490 5.23 -16.41 1.73
CA GLY A 490 4.66 -17.74 1.61
C GLY A 490 3.58 -17.88 0.54
N GLY A 491 3.13 -19.11 0.34
CA GLY A 491 2.06 -19.46 -0.59
C GLY A 491 0.65 -19.29 -0.01
N SER A 492 -0.26 -20.16 -0.44
CA SER A 492 -1.69 -20.12 -0.06
C SER A 492 -1.97 -20.40 1.42
N ASN A 493 -1.02 -20.94 2.18
CA ASN A 493 -1.15 -21.17 3.63
C ASN A 493 -0.66 -19.99 4.48
N GLY A 494 -0.10 -18.94 3.85
CA GLY A 494 0.36 -17.72 4.50
C GLY A 494 1.56 -17.83 5.42
N VAL A 495 2.22 -18.98 5.48
CA VAL A 495 3.43 -19.17 6.28
C VAL A 495 4.64 -18.69 5.47
N PRO A 496 5.44 -17.72 5.97
CA PRO A 496 6.63 -17.24 5.27
C PRO A 496 7.57 -18.39 4.91
N THR A 497 8.11 -18.36 3.69
CA THR A 497 9.07 -19.37 3.23
C THR A 497 10.48 -18.80 3.31
N PRO A 498 11.40 -19.43 4.08
CA PRO A 498 12.81 -19.02 4.11
C PRO A 498 13.42 -19.12 2.71
N LEU A 499 14.21 -18.11 2.34
CA LEU A 499 14.90 -18.05 1.05
C LEU A 499 16.40 -18.25 1.21
N PHE A 500 17.04 -17.40 2.01
CA PHE A 500 18.48 -17.42 2.24
C PHE A 500 18.86 -16.64 3.51
N GLY A 501 20.04 -16.93 4.03
CA GLY A 501 20.69 -16.17 5.10
C GLY A 501 21.83 -15.35 4.52
N MET A 502 22.24 -14.32 5.24
CA MET A 502 23.32 -13.44 4.83
C MET A 502 24.09 -12.91 6.02
N ASP A 503 25.40 -12.91 5.86
CA ASP A 503 26.38 -12.29 6.75
C ASP A 503 27.61 -11.88 5.93
N GLN A 504 28.59 -11.24 6.57
CA GLN A 504 29.81 -10.76 5.92
C GLN A 504 30.92 -11.83 5.76
N ASP A 505 30.69 -13.08 6.17
CA ASP A 505 31.58 -14.22 5.89
C ASP A 505 31.22 -14.91 4.56
N ALA A 506 30.05 -14.58 3.99
CA ALA A 506 29.65 -15.06 2.68
C ALA A 506 30.49 -14.42 1.56
N ASP A 507 31.04 -15.24 0.64
CA ASP A 507 31.77 -14.81 -0.56
C ASP A 507 31.01 -13.82 -1.47
N THR A 508 29.69 -13.73 -1.30
CA THR A 508 28.77 -12.90 -2.08
C THR A 508 28.43 -11.56 -1.42
N VAL A 509 29.00 -11.28 -0.25
CA VAL A 509 28.84 -10.03 0.50
C VAL A 509 30.22 -9.38 0.63
N SER A 510 30.33 -8.13 0.21
CA SER A 510 31.59 -7.41 0.30
C SER A 510 31.99 -7.10 1.75
N GLY A 511 33.30 -7.17 1.99
CA GLY A 511 33.93 -6.98 3.29
C GLY A 511 34.28 -8.31 3.96
N ALA A 512 34.50 -8.28 5.27
CA ALA A 512 34.71 -9.45 6.10
C ALA A 512 34.04 -9.20 7.45
N ALA A 513 33.56 -10.25 8.11
CA ALA A 513 33.05 -10.12 9.46
C ALA A 513 34.16 -9.68 10.43
N GLU A 514 33.87 -8.69 11.26
CA GLU A 514 34.64 -8.26 12.41
C GLU A 514 33.73 -8.24 13.66
N ALA A 515 34.35 -8.38 14.85
CA ALA A 515 33.60 -8.28 16.08
C ALA A 515 33.05 -6.86 16.26
N GLY A 516 31.75 -6.73 16.45
CA GLY A 516 31.06 -5.45 16.63
C GLY A 516 30.60 -4.78 15.33
N ASP A 517 30.68 -5.42 14.16
CA ASP A 517 30.22 -4.81 12.90
C ASP A 517 28.72 -4.51 12.89
N GLN A 518 27.94 -5.31 13.63
CA GLN A 518 26.49 -5.21 13.74
C GLN A 518 25.81 -5.25 12.37
N PHE A 519 26.22 -6.17 11.49
CA PHE A 519 25.55 -6.39 10.22
C PHE A 519 24.05 -6.67 10.45
N ALA A 520 23.19 -6.04 9.66
CA ALA A 520 21.73 -5.98 9.90
C ALA A 520 21.31 -5.19 11.15
N GLY A 521 22.16 -4.29 11.66
CA GLY A 521 21.84 -3.34 12.73
C GLY A 521 20.74 -2.34 12.35
N SER A 522 20.49 -2.18 11.04
CA SER A 522 19.28 -1.59 10.50
C SER A 522 18.93 -2.23 9.15
N LEU A 523 17.64 -2.28 8.81
CA LEU A 523 17.13 -2.88 7.58
C LEU A 523 16.09 -1.96 6.92
N ALA A 524 16.09 -1.92 5.59
CA ALA A 524 15.00 -1.38 4.80
C ALA A 524 14.81 -2.21 3.54
N LEU A 525 13.54 -2.44 3.17
CA LEU A 525 13.17 -3.30 2.06
C LEU A 525 12.10 -2.57 1.24
N VAL A 526 12.29 -2.45 -0.07
CA VAL A 526 11.40 -1.68 -0.96
C VAL A 526 11.11 -2.39 -2.27
N ASP A 527 9.85 -2.31 -2.70
CA ASP A 527 9.39 -2.89 -3.95
C ASP A 527 10.17 -2.30 -5.14
N TYR A 528 10.70 -3.18 -5.98
CA TYR A 528 11.48 -2.84 -7.16
C TYR A 528 10.92 -3.49 -8.43
N ARG A 529 10.59 -2.64 -9.39
CA ARG A 529 10.26 -3.07 -10.75
C ARG A 529 11.47 -2.94 -11.66
N PRO A 530 12.12 -4.05 -12.06
CA PRO A 530 13.22 -3.98 -13.00
C PRO A 530 12.74 -3.60 -14.41
N SER A 531 13.66 -3.07 -15.21
CA SER A 531 13.38 -2.75 -16.62
C SER A 531 12.87 -3.97 -17.38
N GLY A 532 11.79 -3.79 -18.15
CA GLY A 532 11.15 -4.86 -18.91
C GLY A 532 10.16 -5.74 -18.14
N ALA A 533 10.12 -5.68 -16.80
CA ALA A 533 9.10 -6.38 -16.01
C ALA A 533 7.75 -5.66 -16.07
N ALA A 534 6.65 -6.39 -15.92
CA ALA A 534 5.30 -5.82 -15.89
C ALA A 534 4.92 -5.20 -14.53
N ALA A 535 5.50 -5.71 -13.44
CA ALA A 535 5.20 -5.32 -12.07
C ALA A 535 6.47 -5.34 -11.19
N ALA A 536 6.39 -4.76 -9.99
CA ALA A 536 7.44 -4.80 -8.98
C ALA A 536 7.43 -6.16 -8.26
N THR A 537 8.14 -7.13 -8.82
CA THR A 537 8.25 -8.49 -8.27
C THR A 537 9.54 -8.73 -7.51
N ASP A 538 10.46 -7.79 -7.60
CA ASP A 538 11.75 -7.82 -6.92
C ASP A 538 11.74 -6.81 -5.78
N SER A 539 12.74 -6.87 -4.94
CA SER A 539 12.96 -5.93 -3.85
C SER A 539 14.39 -5.39 -3.88
N ILE A 540 14.59 -4.17 -3.41
CA ILE A 540 15.92 -3.72 -2.97
C ILE A 540 15.95 -3.82 -1.45
N LEU A 541 16.92 -4.56 -0.93
CA LEU A 541 17.24 -4.69 0.48
C LEU A 541 18.48 -3.84 0.79
N ALA A 542 18.36 -2.92 1.74
CA ALA A 542 19.48 -2.20 2.31
C ALA A 542 19.78 -2.74 3.71
N VAL A 543 21.06 -3.01 3.98
CA VAL A 543 21.53 -3.59 5.24
C VAL A 543 22.57 -2.67 5.86
N GLY A 544 22.25 -2.08 7.01
CA GLY A 544 23.20 -1.28 7.78
C GLY A 544 24.13 -2.14 8.62
N SER A 545 25.39 -1.71 8.70
CA SER A 545 26.44 -2.27 9.57
C SER A 545 27.11 -1.11 10.30
N PRO A 546 26.45 -0.50 11.29
CA PRO A 546 26.90 0.74 11.90
C PRO A 546 28.20 0.60 12.69
N GLY A 547 28.57 -0.61 13.13
CA GLY A 547 29.81 -0.85 13.83
C GLY A 547 31.02 -1.09 12.94
N GLU A 548 30.79 -1.24 11.63
CA GLU A 548 31.85 -1.47 10.64
C GLU A 548 32.94 -0.39 10.75
N ALA A 549 34.18 -0.84 10.71
CA ALA A 549 35.32 0.06 10.65
C ALA A 549 35.76 0.32 9.20
N LEU A 550 36.03 1.59 8.87
CA LEU A 550 36.51 1.97 7.54
C LEU A 550 38.01 2.33 7.60
N ASP A 551 38.79 1.83 6.65
CA ASP A 551 40.18 2.31 6.46
C ASP A 551 40.16 3.52 5.52
N VAL A 552 40.52 4.68 6.07
CA VAL A 552 40.63 5.93 5.31
C VAL A 552 42.09 6.36 5.30
N ASN A 553 42.74 6.19 4.16
CA ASN A 553 44.15 6.57 3.94
C ASN A 553 45.12 5.91 4.93
N GLY A 554 44.91 4.62 5.25
CA GLY A 554 45.73 3.85 6.18
C GLY A 554 45.39 4.07 7.65
N VAL A 555 44.27 4.76 7.94
CA VAL A 555 43.78 5.02 9.29
C VAL A 555 42.44 4.35 9.47
N LYS A 556 42.39 3.36 10.37
CA LYS A 556 41.14 2.67 10.76
C LYS A 556 40.24 3.62 11.57
N LYS A 557 39.09 3.95 11.00
CA LYS A 557 37.97 4.66 11.63
C LYS A 557 37.00 3.63 12.20
N THR A 558 37.14 3.32 13.49
CA THR A 558 36.28 2.33 14.16
C THR A 558 34.84 2.83 14.26
N GLU A 559 33.86 1.96 14.06
CA GLU A 559 32.43 2.31 14.09
C GLU A 559 32.08 3.50 13.17
N ALA A 560 32.77 3.62 12.04
CA ALA A 560 32.41 4.61 11.02
C ALA A 560 31.09 4.23 10.33
N GLY A 561 30.86 2.91 10.17
CA GLY A 561 29.64 2.32 9.65
C GLY A 561 29.58 2.25 8.13
N ARG A 562 28.71 1.36 7.62
CA ARG A 562 28.37 1.27 6.19
C ARG A 562 26.94 0.77 5.97
N VAL A 563 26.46 0.88 4.73
CA VAL A 563 25.22 0.24 4.26
C VAL A 563 25.50 -0.53 2.98
N ILE A 564 25.09 -1.79 2.90
CA ILE A 564 25.20 -2.62 1.68
C ILE A 564 23.83 -2.77 1.03
N LEU A 565 23.78 -2.63 -0.30
CA LEU A 565 22.56 -2.73 -1.10
C LEU A 565 22.52 -4.05 -1.86
N PHE A 566 21.39 -4.75 -1.79
CA PHE A 566 21.14 -6.00 -2.48
C PHE A 566 19.84 -5.92 -3.28
N ARG A 567 19.83 -6.54 -4.46
CA ARG A 567 18.59 -6.87 -5.16
C ARG A 567 18.17 -8.26 -4.76
N VAL A 568 16.93 -8.43 -4.32
CA VAL A 568 16.29 -9.73 -4.11
C VAL A 568 15.29 -9.96 -5.23
N THR A 569 15.44 -11.05 -5.97
CA THR A 569 14.59 -11.36 -7.13
C THR A 569 13.34 -12.12 -6.72
N ALA A 570 12.29 -12.08 -7.54
CA ALA A 570 11.09 -12.91 -7.37
C ALA A 570 11.36 -14.42 -7.24
N ALA A 571 12.50 -14.90 -7.74
CA ALA A 571 12.92 -16.30 -7.63
C ALA A 571 13.54 -16.65 -6.27
N GLY A 572 13.71 -15.67 -5.38
CA GLY A 572 14.30 -15.84 -4.06
C GLY A 572 15.83 -15.93 -4.07
N THR A 573 16.48 -15.27 -5.03
CA THR A 573 17.95 -15.12 -5.08
C THR A 573 18.35 -13.67 -4.92
N TYR A 574 19.59 -13.40 -4.49
CA TYR A 574 20.09 -12.04 -4.33
C TYR A 574 21.39 -11.77 -5.11
N SER A 575 21.67 -10.49 -5.31
CA SER A 575 22.95 -9.96 -5.80
C SER A 575 23.26 -8.63 -5.12
N GLU A 576 24.49 -8.45 -4.66
CA GLU A 576 24.97 -7.14 -4.21
C GLU A 576 24.97 -6.13 -5.37
N MET A 577 24.57 -4.90 -5.06
CA MET A 577 24.46 -3.78 -6.00
C MET A 577 25.51 -2.71 -5.74
N GLY A 578 25.89 -2.52 -4.49
CA GLY A 578 26.88 -1.54 -4.08
C GLY A 578 26.89 -1.33 -2.57
N VAL A 579 27.86 -0.52 -2.13
CA VAL A 579 28.07 -0.16 -0.74
C VAL A 579 28.00 1.37 -0.63
N LEU A 580 27.38 1.85 0.45
CA LEU A 580 27.33 3.24 0.85
C LEU A 580 28.10 3.41 2.17
N TRP A 581 28.88 4.46 2.24
CA TRP A 581 29.62 4.93 3.41
C TRP A 581 29.87 6.43 3.24
N GLN A 582 30.24 7.10 4.32
CA GLN A 582 30.62 8.52 4.25
C GLN A 582 31.88 8.75 3.42
N GLY A 583 32.04 9.99 2.95
CA GLY A 583 33.19 10.39 2.15
C GLY A 583 34.55 10.18 2.83
N THR A 584 35.54 9.81 2.03
CA THR A 584 36.93 9.52 2.45
C THR A 584 37.92 10.64 2.16
N ALA A 585 37.41 11.84 1.83
CA ALA A 585 38.13 13.03 1.33
C ALA A 585 38.72 12.92 -0.08
N GLU A 586 38.82 11.72 -0.66
CA GLU A 586 39.27 11.49 -2.04
C GLU A 586 38.13 11.10 -3.01
N ASP A 587 36.91 10.92 -2.48
CA ASP A 587 35.72 10.55 -3.25
C ASP A 587 34.77 11.75 -3.42
N THR A 588 33.64 11.46 -4.06
CA THR A 588 32.57 12.43 -4.34
C THR A 588 31.41 12.33 -3.36
N VAL A 589 31.50 11.49 -2.32
CA VAL A 589 30.45 11.32 -1.31
C VAL A 589 30.58 12.45 -0.29
N SER A 590 29.44 12.95 0.20
CA SER A 590 29.45 14.01 1.21
C SER A 590 29.77 13.45 2.61
N GLY A 591 30.05 14.35 3.56
CA GLY A 591 30.51 13.96 4.90
C GLY A 591 31.97 13.49 4.92
N THR A 592 32.56 13.37 6.11
CA THR A 592 33.90 12.80 6.27
C THR A 592 33.83 11.70 7.28
N ALA A 593 34.32 10.50 6.95
CA ALA A 593 34.32 9.39 7.89
C ALA A 593 35.24 9.65 9.11
N GLU A 594 34.63 9.67 10.28
CA GLU A 594 35.22 9.74 11.60
C GLU A 594 34.94 8.44 12.39
N ALA A 595 35.63 8.29 13.51
CA ALA A 595 35.42 7.14 14.38
C ALA A 595 34.19 7.38 15.25
N GLY A 596 33.25 6.43 15.25
CA GLY A 596 32.02 6.51 16.04
C GLY A 596 30.83 7.15 15.33
N ASP A 597 30.93 7.47 14.04
CA ASP A 597 29.85 8.09 13.26
C ASP A 597 28.62 7.20 13.11
N ARG A 598 28.85 5.88 13.07
CA ARG A 598 27.82 4.85 13.00
C ARG A 598 26.89 5.04 11.81
N PHE A 599 27.46 5.35 10.65
CA PHE A 599 26.73 5.46 9.39
C PHE A 599 25.91 4.18 9.14
N GLY A 600 24.61 4.32 8.91
CA GLY A 600 23.72 3.17 8.76
C GLY A 600 23.10 2.68 10.07
N GLU A 601 23.24 3.39 11.20
CA GLU A 601 22.56 3.01 12.46
C GLU A 601 21.04 3.00 12.31
N LYS A 602 20.49 3.89 11.48
CA LYS A 602 19.12 3.84 10.99
C LYS A 602 19.11 4.11 9.50
N ILE A 603 18.22 3.40 8.81
CA ILE A 603 17.97 3.58 7.37
C ILE A 603 16.47 3.66 7.12
N SER A 604 16.08 4.46 6.12
CA SER A 604 14.74 4.44 5.56
C SER A 604 14.85 4.51 4.05
N ALA A 605 14.10 3.69 3.34
CA ALA A 605 14.11 3.62 1.89
C ALA A 605 12.70 3.75 1.32
N ILE A 606 12.59 4.26 0.10
CA ILE A 606 11.31 4.41 -0.58
C ILE A 606 11.43 4.22 -2.09
N ASN A 607 10.38 3.66 -2.68
CA ASN A 607 10.06 3.80 -4.09
C ASN A 607 8.98 4.88 -4.27
N ALA A 608 9.39 6.07 -4.71
CA ALA A 608 8.49 7.20 -4.92
C ALA A 608 7.56 7.04 -6.14
N ALA A 609 7.73 5.97 -6.93
CA ALA A 609 6.91 5.65 -8.08
C ALA A 609 6.67 4.12 -8.16
N PRO A 610 5.90 3.54 -7.22
CA PRO A 610 5.82 2.08 -7.00
C PRO A 610 5.35 1.27 -8.21
N ARG A 611 4.67 1.90 -9.16
CA ARG A 611 4.17 1.26 -10.39
C ARG A 611 5.03 1.53 -11.64
N ALA A 612 6.02 2.41 -11.53
CA ALA A 612 6.97 2.68 -12.60
C ALA A 612 8.15 1.70 -12.52
N VAL A 613 8.93 1.62 -13.61
CA VAL A 613 10.25 0.99 -13.55
C VAL A 613 11.11 1.78 -12.58
N GLY A 614 11.81 1.10 -11.67
CA GLY A 614 12.68 1.76 -10.69
C GLY A 614 13.83 2.49 -11.37
N THR A 615 14.12 3.70 -10.89
CA THR A 615 15.22 4.56 -11.40
C THR A 615 16.00 5.17 -10.24
N ALA A 616 17.17 5.73 -10.51
CA ALA A 616 17.95 6.45 -9.49
C ALA A 616 17.22 7.67 -8.89
N ALA A 617 16.23 8.21 -9.60
CA ALA A 617 15.42 9.32 -9.11
C ALA A 617 14.28 8.85 -8.19
N THR A 618 13.73 7.66 -8.44
CA THR A 618 12.53 7.16 -7.73
C THR A 618 12.86 6.23 -6.59
N MET A 619 14.02 5.57 -6.62
CA MET A 619 14.48 4.65 -5.58
C MET A 619 15.51 5.35 -4.69
N ARG A 620 15.11 5.69 -3.47
CA ARG A 620 15.90 6.56 -2.58
C ARG A 620 16.06 5.93 -1.20
N ILE A 621 17.16 6.26 -0.54
CA ILE A 621 17.48 5.84 0.83
C ILE A 621 18.01 7.03 1.60
N ALA A 622 17.67 7.10 2.89
CA ALA A 622 18.18 8.02 3.87
C ALA A 622 18.93 7.19 4.90
N VAL A 623 20.12 7.65 5.25
CA VAL A 623 21.05 6.95 6.12
C VAL A 623 21.41 7.88 7.26
N GLY A 624 21.17 7.44 8.49
CA GLY A 624 21.54 8.18 9.69
C GLY A 624 23.03 8.07 9.98
N VAL A 625 23.62 9.18 10.44
CA VAL A 625 25.01 9.29 10.88
C VAL A 625 25.04 9.94 12.27
N PRO A 626 24.50 9.27 13.31
CA PRO A 626 24.22 9.93 14.58
C PRO A 626 25.45 10.32 15.39
N GLY A 627 26.60 9.67 15.15
CA GLY A 627 27.85 10.01 15.82
C GLY A 627 28.57 11.23 15.24
N GLU A 628 28.18 11.68 14.05
CA GLU A 628 28.88 12.72 13.30
C GLU A 628 29.07 14.02 14.12
N ALA A 629 30.27 14.58 14.04
CA ALA A 629 30.57 15.89 14.58
C ALA A 629 30.31 17.00 13.57
N ILE A 630 29.42 17.95 13.89
CA ILE A 630 29.22 19.14 13.05
C ILE A 630 30.15 20.25 13.51
N GLY A 631 31.24 20.46 12.77
CA GLY A 631 32.32 21.37 13.12
C GLY A 631 33.07 20.86 14.36
N THR A 632 32.89 21.50 15.50
CA THR A 632 33.44 21.04 16.80
C THR A 632 32.38 20.47 17.74
N THR A 633 31.15 20.32 17.24
CA THR A 633 30.01 19.89 18.05
C THR A 633 29.87 18.38 17.97
N ALA A 634 30.42 17.68 18.96
CA ALA A 634 30.44 16.22 18.99
C ALA A 634 29.04 15.62 19.03
N ASN A 635 28.83 14.52 18.30
CA ASN A 635 27.57 13.77 18.29
C ASN A 635 26.34 14.65 17.98
N ALA A 636 26.51 15.66 17.14
CA ALA A 636 25.39 16.44 16.64
C ALA A 636 24.54 15.58 15.69
N GLY A 637 25.22 14.78 14.88
CA GLY A 637 24.64 13.84 13.95
C GLY A 637 24.21 14.49 12.63
N ALA A 638 24.02 13.64 11.62
CA ALA A 638 23.55 14.02 10.31
C ALA A 638 22.66 12.93 9.68
N VAL A 639 22.06 13.26 8.54
CA VAL A 639 21.41 12.30 7.65
C VAL A 639 21.95 12.52 6.25
N GLU A 640 22.26 11.44 5.55
CA GLU A 640 22.66 11.50 4.16
C GLU A 640 21.69 10.69 3.29
N THR A 641 21.25 11.27 2.18
CA THR A 641 20.32 10.60 1.27
C THR A 641 21.04 10.18 0.00
N PHE A 642 20.73 8.98 -0.50
CA PHE A 642 21.32 8.40 -1.71
C PHE A 642 20.24 7.89 -2.67
N SER A 643 20.67 7.58 -3.90
CA SER A 643 19.94 6.70 -4.80
C SER A 643 20.27 5.24 -4.50
N LEU A 644 19.25 4.37 -4.51
CA LEU A 644 19.46 2.92 -4.39
C LEU A 644 19.99 2.26 -5.68
N LEU A 645 19.89 2.94 -6.82
CA LEU A 645 20.23 2.38 -8.15
C LEU A 645 21.37 3.15 -8.85
N GLY A 646 22.05 4.06 -8.15
CA GLY A 646 23.12 4.90 -8.71
C GLY A 646 24.42 4.75 -7.92
N ALA A 647 25.52 5.32 -8.43
CA ALA A 647 26.76 5.39 -7.67
C ALA A 647 26.59 6.35 -6.47
N ALA A 648 27.25 6.03 -5.35
CA ALA A 648 27.37 6.96 -4.24
C ALA A 648 28.07 8.26 -4.70
N GLY A 649 27.62 9.42 -4.22
CA GLY A 649 28.16 10.73 -4.62
C GLY A 649 27.57 11.38 -5.87
N ASP A 650 26.85 10.65 -6.73
CA ASP A 650 26.31 11.24 -7.97
C ASP A 650 25.16 12.23 -7.70
N ASN A 651 24.35 11.97 -6.66
CA ASN A 651 23.13 12.73 -6.33
C ASN A 651 22.76 12.59 -4.84
N ASP A 652 23.76 12.43 -3.99
CA ASP A 652 23.56 12.40 -2.56
C ASP A 652 23.29 13.80 -1.99
N VAL A 653 22.69 13.83 -0.81
CA VAL A 653 22.43 15.09 -0.11
C VAL A 653 22.74 14.90 1.36
N TRP A 654 23.64 15.74 1.86
CA TRP A 654 24.00 15.84 3.26
C TRP A 654 23.08 16.80 4.02
N ILE A 655 22.48 16.33 5.11
CA ILE A 655 21.45 17.01 5.89
C ILE A 655 21.89 17.10 7.34
N GLU A 656 22.11 18.31 7.83
CA GLU A 656 22.49 18.58 9.22
C GLU A 656 21.80 19.86 9.72
N ALA A 657 21.88 20.15 11.02
CA ALA A 657 21.34 21.40 11.55
C ALA A 657 22.14 22.63 11.07
N GLY A 658 21.45 23.56 10.41
CA GLY A 658 22.00 24.86 10.01
C GLY A 658 22.63 24.91 8.61
N ASN A 659 22.62 23.82 7.84
CA ASN A 659 23.11 23.81 6.46
C ASN A 659 21.98 24.08 5.42
N PRO A 660 22.32 24.38 4.15
CA PRO A 660 21.33 24.73 3.13
C PRO A 660 20.34 23.62 2.72
N ALA A 661 20.68 22.34 2.91
CA ALA A 661 19.78 21.22 2.68
C ALA A 661 18.98 20.83 3.94
N GLY A 662 19.35 21.43 5.07
CA GLY A 662 19.32 20.81 6.38
C GLY A 662 18.16 21.19 7.29
N LEU A 663 18.37 20.88 8.56
CA LEU A 663 17.42 21.14 9.64
C LEU A 663 17.53 22.60 10.11
N PRO A 664 16.43 23.22 10.57
CA PRO A 664 16.48 24.55 11.12
C PRO A 664 17.30 24.59 12.43
N GLY A 665 17.86 25.76 12.75
CA GLY A 665 18.62 25.97 13.98
C GLY A 665 20.12 25.73 13.82
N THR A 666 20.78 25.39 14.92
CA THR A 666 22.23 25.13 14.99
C THR A 666 22.48 23.76 15.60
N ALA A 667 23.53 23.07 15.15
CA ALA A 667 23.96 21.82 15.74
C ALA A 667 24.19 21.94 17.26
N GLY A 668 23.68 20.96 18.03
CA GLY A 668 23.91 20.82 19.46
C GLY A 668 24.60 19.50 19.79
N ALA A 669 25.46 19.50 20.81
CA ALA A 669 26.20 18.31 21.20
C ALA A 669 25.26 17.22 21.77
N GLY A 670 25.45 15.97 21.34
CA GLY A 670 24.64 14.84 21.79
C GLY A 670 23.18 14.88 21.32
N GLN A 671 22.90 15.51 20.18
CA GLN A 671 21.57 15.49 19.56
C GLN A 671 21.33 14.23 18.72
N TYR A 672 22.39 13.57 18.25
CA TYR A 672 22.33 12.30 17.52
C TYR A 672 21.31 12.30 16.37
N VAL A 673 21.28 13.38 15.58
CA VAL A 673 20.45 13.45 14.36
C VAL A 673 20.75 12.24 13.48
N GLY A 674 19.70 11.60 12.97
CA GLY A 674 19.82 10.36 12.20
C GLY A 674 19.36 9.10 12.93
N ARG A 675 19.03 9.18 14.23
CA ARG A 675 18.39 8.07 14.97
C ARG A 675 16.90 7.88 14.73
N SER A 676 16.26 8.82 14.06
CA SER A 676 14.84 8.77 13.70
C SER A 676 14.66 9.32 12.30
N ILE A 677 14.46 8.43 11.33
CA ILE A 677 14.27 8.80 9.92
C ILE A 677 13.18 7.95 9.29
N ASN A 678 12.30 8.58 8.50
CA ASN A 678 11.25 7.88 7.78
C ASN A 678 10.88 8.60 6.49
N PHE A 679 11.00 7.93 5.36
CA PHE A 679 10.44 8.41 4.11
C PHE A 679 8.94 8.13 4.02
N THR A 680 8.24 9.08 3.41
CA THR A 680 6.88 8.90 2.89
C THR A 680 6.80 9.36 1.44
N GLY A 681 5.63 9.19 0.82
CA GLY A 681 5.37 9.70 -0.52
C GLY A 681 5.65 11.20 -0.69
N GLY A 682 5.51 12.00 0.38
CA GLY A 682 5.66 13.45 0.34
C GLY A 682 6.97 13.98 0.91
N ASN A 683 7.53 13.33 1.94
CA ASN A 683 8.57 13.92 2.79
C ASN A 683 9.61 12.89 3.26
N LEU A 684 10.77 13.39 3.67
CA LEU A 684 11.63 12.73 4.65
C LEU A 684 11.35 13.33 6.02
N TYR A 685 10.89 12.53 6.97
CA TYR A 685 10.78 12.93 8.36
C TYR A 685 12.09 12.61 9.09
N ILE A 686 12.62 13.61 9.81
CA ILE A 686 13.80 13.46 10.67
C ILE A 686 13.40 13.87 12.09
N GLY A 687 13.40 12.91 13.00
CA GLY A 687 13.19 13.14 14.42
C GLY A 687 14.50 13.46 15.14
N MET A 688 14.42 14.33 16.14
CA MET A 688 15.54 14.73 16.99
C MET A 688 15.18 14.55 18.48
N PRO A 689 15.06 13.30 18.97
CA PRO A 689 14.56 13.02 20.31
C PRO A 689 15.50 13.45 21.44
N TYR A 690 16.78 13.74 21.13
CA TYR A 690 17.77 14.18 22.11
C TYR A 690 17.99 15.71 22.13
N GLY A 691 17.19 16.44 21.36
CA GLY A 691 17.16 17.89 21.36
C GLY A 691 16.96 18.46 19.96
N PRO A 692 16.61 19.75 19.83
CA PRO A 692 16.67 20.77 20.87
C PRO A 692 15.59 20.60 21.95
N SER A 693 15.91 20.97 23.20
CA SER A 693 14.98 20.89 24.33
C SER A 693 14.41 19.47 24.53
N LEU A 694 13.08 19.30 24.47
CA LEU A 694 12.37 18.03 24.62
C LEU A 694 12.36 17.17 23.34
N GLY A 695 12.89 17.70 22.24
CA GLY A 695 12.96 17.07 20.93
C GLY A 695 12.13 17.79 19.86
N ALA A 696 12.28 17.35 18.61
CA ALA A 696 11.58 17.90 17.45
C ALA A 696 11.41 16.85 16.34
N VAL A 697 10.50 17.10 15.40
CA VAL A 697 10.42 16.37 14.12
C VAL A 697 10.39 17.37 12.98
N HIS A 698 11.17 17.11 11.95
CA HIS A 698 11.24 17.94 10.75
C HIS A 698 10.75 17.16 9.54
N ALA A 699 9.76 17.70 8.82
CA ALA A 699 9.32 17.18 7.54
C ALA A 699 10.03 17.94 6.41
N LEU A 700 10.95 17.25 5.74
CA LEU A 700 11.73 17.78 4.63
C LEU A 700 11.07 17.37 3.31
N PRO A 701 10.62 18.32 2.47
CA PRO A 701 10.06 18.01 1.16
C PRO A 701 11.09 17.31 0.25
N TRP A 702 10.60 16.53 -0.72
CA TRP A 702 11.43 15.81 -1.70
C TRP A 702 12.53 16.64 -2.37
N ALA A 703 12.28 17.92 -2.66
CA ALA A 703 13.27 18.80 -3.28
C ALA A 703 14.51 19.05 -2.38
N ASN A 704 14.34 18.96 -1.06
CA ASN A 704 15.43 19.15 -0.11
C ASN A 704 16.38 17.94 -0.13
N VAL A 705 15.85 16.75 -0.39
CA VAL A 705 16.55 15.45 -0.31
C VAL A 705 16.96 14.89 -1.69
N THR A 706 16.76 15.65 -2.78
CA THR A 706 17.11 15.26 -4.16
C THR A 706 18.02 16.26 -4.88
N GLY A 707 18.57 17.24 -4.15
CA GLY A 707 19.43 18.27 -4.73
C GLY A 707 18.69 19.36 -5.52
N GLY A 708 17.35 19.35 -5.53
CA GLY A 708 16.53 20.38 -6.17
C GLY A 708 16.46 21.71 -5.40
N THR A 709 15.66 22.65 -5.92
CA THR A 709 15.38 23.94 -5.26
C THR A 709 14.74 23.69 -3.89
N LYS A 710 15.43 24.11 -2.83
CA LYS A 710 15.02 23.84 -1.45
C LYS A 710 13.69 24.53 -1.12
N ALA A 711 12.81 23.78 -0.47
CA ALA A 711 11.52 24.21 0.01
C ALA A 711 11.53 24.36 1.55
N PRO A 712 10.57 25.12 2.13
CA PRO A 712 10.47 25.26 3.58
C PRO A 712 10.29 23.90 4.29
N VAL A 713 11.04 23.71 5.37
CA VAL A 713 10.93 22.56 6.26
C VAL A 713 9.84 22.82 7.30
N THR A 714 8.92 21.87 7.46
CA THR A 714 7.90 21.96 8.52
C THR A 714 8.47 21.37 9.80
N THR A 715 8.28 22.05 10.94
CA THR A 715 8.80 21.61 12.24
C THR A 715 7.65 21.37 13.21
N TYR A 716 7.64 20.19 13.81
CA TYR A 716 6.79 19.80 14.93
C TYR A 716 7.64 19.78 16.19
N GLN A 717 7.18 20.45 17.24
CA GLN A 717 7.90 20.55 18.50
C GLN A 717 6.90 20.66 19.67
N PRO A 718 7.21 20.10 20.84
CA PRO A 718 6.41 20.29 22.04
C PRO A 718 6.16 21.78 22.35
N GLY A 719 4.91 22.12 22.64
CA GLY A 719 4.48 23.50 22.93
C GLY A 719 4.13 24.36 21.72
N ALA A 720 4.14 23.80 20.51
CA ALA A 720 3.76 24.49 19.27
C ALA A 720 2.71 23.72 18.47
N GLY A 721 1.90 24.42 17.67
CA GLY A 721 0.96 23.78 16.73
C GLY A 721 -0.13 22.92 17.37
N GLY A 722 -0.45 23.16 18.65
CA GLY A 722 -1.39 22.33 19.42
C GLY A 722 -0.74 21.20 20.22
N LEU A 723 0.55 20.92 19.99
CA LEU A 723 1.28 19.89 20.73
C LEU A 723 1.54 20.35 22.18
N PRO A 724 1.34 19.48 23.18
CA PRO A 724 1.64 19.78 24.58
C PRO A 724 3.11 20.18 24.79
N SER A 725 3.39 21.08 25.74
CA SER A 725 4.75 21.52 26.09
C SER A 725 5.42 20.60 27.13
N VAL A 726 5.30 19.28 26.93
CA VAL A 726 5.83 18.22 27.79
C VAL A 726 6.38 17.08 26.92
N GLY A 727 7.27 16.25 27.48
CA GLY A 727 7.87 15.12 26.79
C GLY A 727 9.19 14.68 27.38
N GLY A 728 9.76 13.59 26.87
CA GLY A 728 11.08 13.07 27.28
C GLY A 728 12.02 12.80 26.11
N ARG A 729 11.48 12.30 25.00
CA ARG A 729 12.15 11.94 23.74
C ARG A 729 11.21 12.18 22.54
N PHE A 730 10.66 13.39 22.41
CA PHE A 730 9.73 13.69 21.32
C PHE A 730 10.40 13.53 19.95
N GLY A 731 9.76 12.77 19.06
CA GLY A 731 10.34 12.46 17.74
C GLY A 731 11.25 11.24 17.75
N TYR A 732 11.03 10.30 18.66
CA TYR A 732 11.79 9.05 18.70
C TYR A 732 11.51 8.20 17.45
N VAL A 733 10.25 8.07 17.05
CA VAL A 733 9.81 7.55 15.75
C VAL A 733 8.78 8.51 15.15
N ALA A 734 8.79 8.66 13.83
CA ALA A 734 7.79 9.40 13.06
C ALA A 734 7.31 8.56 11.87
N LYS A 735 5.98 8.41 11.68
CA LYS A 735 5.36 7.56 10.64
C LYS A 735 4.17 8.22 9.96
#